data_AF-A0A2D4SSD8-F1
#
_entry.id   AF-A0A2D4SSD8-F1
#
_cell.length_a   1.000
_cell.length_b   1.000
_cell.length_c   1.000
_cell.angle_alpha   90.00
_cell.angle_beta   90.00
_cell.angle_gamma   90.00
#
_symmetry.space_group_name_H-M   'P 1'
#
loop_
_entity.id
_entity.type
_entity.pdbx_description
1 polymer ?
#
loop_
_entity_poly.entity_id
_entity_poly.type
_entity_poly.pdbx_seq_one_letter_code
_entity_poly.pdbx_strand_id
1 'polypeptide(L)'
;MLWLLSCTSPDIEDSGQESIEAFAAPLENTYIQIHEPIIFDVEESTGVDFLWDFGDGNQGSGESVAHTYTTPGIYPVVLTVIGSNGLQKSTTQKVTAHNPLLSSAPQISSNITIHDGNIWALFPEAGTLHKINLSSQEQHNFSICLYPKQLMAYSDYLAVTCLDSIAVFHLPTNTIETISLPIGSHPFGIAGEYNNWWVTLSGTGEIAHWDGEIWTYTPVGTDLRTLTKHEQNLYTPRWRSGTQGGEVYHLSPDGVTPHILEIDTAGDSDNTTGGIPNLLSSVTLSPDGTQFVIPMLHANILRGTYRSEEALKHDNTVRAMLATLTSDVQERVETRKHFDEKGRSSAAAFSPFGDRIYIVHPGVQNTSVLNAYTGQFLGTIHDTGVGSQGIAISENLIVIHSHLTREIKVYQNQAPYSMLWSQSFNVEDPLSPQQLLGKQIFNDASDPRITKAGYISCAHCHPDADHDGQTWDFTDRGEGLRNTTSLIARGGTDMGRLHWSGNFDEIQDFEHDMREHFGGSGFLTDEEYDTHDTPLGSAKAGLSTELDALSAYLSSLVDATPSPYTSTQEEEEAFLNAGCAQCHPSPLYTDSNLDNPIRHDIGTIHTSTGMRLYETIDGLDTPSLIGLWSSPPYLHDGSAQTIKEAIQAHHDTQTLTEEQLNLIIHFVQSL
;
A
#
# COMPACT_ATOMS: atom_id res chain seq x y z
N MET A 1 -85.26 14.92 -5.21
CA MET A 1 -85.28 14.05 -4.02
C MET A 1 -83.88 13.48 -3.88
N LEU A 2 -83.19 13.51 -2.75
CA LEU A 2 -83.49 13.96 -1.40
C LEU A 2 -82.15 14.34 -0.74
N TRP A 3 -82.26 15.15 0.30
CA TRP A 3 -81.22 15.93 0.96
C TRP A 3 -80.17 15.16 1.78
N LEU A 4 -79.02 15.81 1.94
CA LEU A 4 -78.05 15.68 3.04
C LEU A 4 -78.72 15.86 4.42
N LEU A 5 -78.23 15.13 5.42
CA LEU A 5 -78.32 15.50 6.84
C LEU A 5 -77.02 15.11 7.54
N SER A 6 -76.40 16.12 8.17
CA SER A 6 -75.26 16.00 9.05
C SER A 6 -75.68 15.47 10.43
N CYS A 7 -74.74 14.83 11.12
CA CYS A 7 -74.67 14.85 12.58
C CYS A 7 -73.21 14.97 13.00
N THR A 8 -72.99 15.99 13.81
CA THR A 8 -71.77 16.53 14.40
C THR A 8 -71.11 15.57 15.39
N SER A 9 -69.79 15.38 15.27
CA SER A 9 -68.92 15.09 16.40
C SER A 9 -68.46 16.44 16.99
N PRO A 10 -68.25 16.57 18.31
CA PRO A 10 -67.93 17.86 18.92
C PRO A 10 -66.59 18.36 18.41
N ASP A 11 -66.52 19.66 18.12
CA ASP A 11 -65.27 20.41 18.06
C ASP A 11 -64.53 20.17 19.39
N ILE A 12 -63.54 19.30 19.36
CA ILE A 12 -62.39 19.46 20.24
C ILE A 12 -61.74 20.71 19.68
N GLU A 13 -61.84 21.82 20.42
CA GLU A 13 -60.90 22.92 20.26
C GLU A 13 -59.51 22.28 20.23
N ASP A 14 -58.89 22.28 19.05
CA ASP A 14 -57.45 22.07 18.91
C ASP A 14 -56.84 23.22 19.71
N SER A 15 -56.62 22.96 21.00
CA SER A 15 -55.80 23.79 21.86
C SER A 15 -54.46 23.81 21.18
N GLY A 16 -54.22 24.86 20.40
CA GLY A 16 -53.13 24.94 19.43
C GLY A 16 -51.90 24.27 20.00
N GLN A 17 -51.57 23.08 19.48
CA GLN A 17 -50.35 22.39 19.87
C GLN A 17 -49.22 23.35 19.55
N GLU A 18 -48.63 23.92 20.60
CA GLU A 18 -47.46 24.77 20.48
C GLU A 18 -46.40 23.97 19.72
N SER A 19 -46.13 24.37 18.48
CA SER A 19 -45.15 23.72 17.63
C SER A 19 -43.77 24.17 18.10
N ILE A 20 -43.06 23.30 18.80
CA ILE A 20 -41.66 23.51 19.15
C ILE A 20 -40.75 23.09 17.98
N GLU A 21 -39.84 23.98 17.62
CA GLU A 21 -38.83 23.79 16.60
C GLU A 21 -37.43 23.97 17.21
N ALA A 22 -36.49 23.14 16.77
CA ALA A 22 -35.15 23.09 17.31
C ALA A 22 -34.16 23.16 16.14
N PHE A 23 -33.47 24.29 16.06
CA PHE A 23 -32.49 24.64 15.07
C PHE A 23 -31.29 25.24 15.81
N ALA A 24 -30.12 24.67 15.59
CA ALA A 24 -28.88 25.13 16.20
C ALA A 24 -28.03 25.75 15.10
N ALA A 25 -27.61 27.00 15.29
CA ALA A 25 -26.57 27.59 14.47
C ALA A 25 -25.21 27.42 15.17
N PRO A 26 -24.12 27.32 14.38
CA PRO A 26 -24.06 27.29 12.90
C PRO A 26 -24.61 25.98 12.28
N LEU A 27 -25.40 26.12 11.20
CA LEU A 27 -26.19 25.02 10.58
C LEU A 27 -25.37 23.96 9.81
N GLU A 28 -24.04 24.11 9.71
CA GLU A 28 -23.14 23.22 8.97
C GLU A 28 -22.00 22.68 9.85
N ASN A 29 -21.34 21.59 9.41
CA ASN A 29 -20.16 21.04 10.08
C ASN A 29 -19.13 22.15 10.29
N THR A 30 -18.96 22.56 11.55
CA THR A 30 -18.13 23.71 11.87
C THR A 30 -16.74 23.26 12.25
N TYR A 31 -15.74 23.81 11.59
CA TYR A 31 -14.33 23.64 11.93
C TYR A 31 -13.87 24.86 12.72
N ILE A 32 -13.34 24.62 13.91
CA ILE A 32 -12.83 25.67 14.79
C ILE A 32 -11.46 25.27 15.34
N GLN A 33 -10.55 26.22 15.45
CA GLN A 33 -9.29 25.98 16.13
C GLN A 33 -9.52 25.91 17.65
N ILE A 34 -8.86 24.98 18.34
CA ILE A 34 -8.91 24.93 19.81
C ILE A 34 -8.51 26.28 20.43
N HIS A 35 -9.09 26.60 21.58
CA HIS A 35 -8.96 27.86 22.31
C HIS A 35 -9.62 29.09 21.66
N GLU A 36 -10.18 28.97 20.45
CA GLU A 36 -11.03 30.02 19.87
C GLU A 36 -12.49 29.85 20.36
N PRO A 37 -13.19 30.95 20.71
CA PRO A 37 -14.59 30.89 21.09
C PRO A 37 -15.49 30.68 19.87
N ILE A 38 -16.47 29.79 20.00
CA ILE A 38 -17.59 29.64 19.07
C ILE A 38 -18.86 30.11 19.77
N ILE A 39 -19.71 30.83 19.06
CA ILE A 39 -21.04 31.24 19.53
C ILE A 39 -22.05 30.25 18.96
N PHE A 40 -22.79 29.60 19.85
CA PHE A 40 -23.96 28.80 19.51
C PHE A 40 -25.20 29.61 19.79
N ASP A 41 -26.15 29.57 18.87
CA ASP A 41 -27.44 30.19 19.05
C ASP A 41 -28.57 29.31 18.52
N VAL A 42 -29.79 29.70 18.88
CA VAL A 42 -31.01 28.94 18.61
C VAL A 42 -31.76 29.50 17.40
N GLU A 43 -31.08 30.11 16.42
CA GLU A 43 -31.70 30.72 15.24
C GLU A 43 -32.88 29.89 14.70
N GLU A 44 -34.05 30.51 14.57
CA GLU A 44 -35.31 29.88 14.11
C GLU A 44 -35.97 28.84 15.04
N SER A 45 -35.41 28.56 16.22
CA SER A 45 -36.06 27.70 17.22
C SER A 45 -37.25 28.36 17.91
N THR A 46 -38.24 27.56 18.30
CA THR A 46 -39.42 27.99 19.07
C THR A 46 -39.53 27.22 20.39
N GLY A 47 -39.35 27.93 21.51
CA GLY A 47 -39.39 27.37 22.86
C GLY A 47 -39.27 28.47 23.93
N VAL A 48 -39.34 28.08 25.20
CA VAL A 48 -39.17 28.99 26.36
C VAL A 48 -37.88 28.75 27.14
N ASP A 49 -37.22 27.61 26.92
CA ASP A 49 -35.93 27.28 27.53
C ASP A 49 -35.05 26.48 26.56
N PHE A 50 -33.74 26.67 26.66
CA PHE A 50 -32.74 26.18 25.71
C PHE A 50 -31.54 25.64 26.46
N LEU A 51 -31.29 24.35 26.33
CA LEU A 51 -30.18 23.64 26.97
C LEU A 51 -29.20 23.13 25.91
N TRP A 52 -27.92 23.35 26.16
CA TRP A 52 -26.83 22.94 25.28
C TRP A 52 -25.96 21.88 25.98
N ASP A 53 -25.68 20.80 25.26
CA ASP A 53 -24.58 19.87 25.57
C ASP A 53 -23.55 19.99 24.46
N PHE A 54 -22.33 20.38 24.80
CA PHE A 54 -21.27 20.60 23.82
C PHE A 54 -20.51 19.32 23.44
N GLY A 55 -20.84 18.17 24.06
CA GLY A 55 -20.22 16.88 23.76
C GLY A 55 -18.80 16.70 24.33
N ASP A 56 -18.24 17.72 24.98
CA ASP A 56 -16.95 17.69 25.69
C ASP A 56 -17.11 17.54 27.22
N GLY A 57 -18.34 17.29 27.68
CA GLY A 57 -18.71 17.21 29.09
C GLY A 57 -19.17 18.52 29.71
N ASN A 58 -19.08 19.65 28.98
CA ASN A 58 -19.63 20.94 29.40
C ASN A 58 -21.05 21.15 28.86
N GLN A 59 -21.82 21.96 29.59
CA GLN A 59 -23.18 22.33 29.24
C GLN A 59 -23.37 23.84 29.30
N GLY A 60 -24.37 24.33 28.56
CA GLY A 60 -24.77 25.73 28.51
C GLY A 60 -26.29 25.88 28.56
N SER A 61 -26.75 27.10 28.83
CA SER A 61 -28.18 27.42 28.81
C SER A 61 -28.41 28.83 28.27
N GLY A 62 -29.44 29.00 27.45
CA GLY A 62 -29.84 30.27 26.87
C GLY A 62 -29.89 30.27 25.34
N GLU A 63 -30.47 31.33 24.78
CA GLU A 63 -30.64 31.52 23.33
C GLU A 63 -29.31 31.71 22.59
N SER A 64 -28.28 32.20 23.27
CA SER A 64 -26.93 32.38 22.73
C SER A 64 -25.89 32.07 23.80
N VAL A 65 -24.97 31.15 23.50
CA VAL A 65 -23.94 30.68 24.44
C VAL A 65 -22.59 30.63 23.74
N ALA A 66 -21.58 31.25 24.35
CA ALA A 66 -20.19 31.12 23.91
C ALA A 66 -19.54 29.88 24.56
N HIS A 67 -18.85 29.07 23.76
CA HIS A 67 -18.12 27.90 24.22
C HIS A 67 -16.70 27.87 23.62
N THR A 68 -15.76 27.22 24.30
CA THR A 68 -14.37 27.09 23.85
C THR A 68 -13.88 25.68 24.09
N TYR A 69 -13.52 24.98 23.01
CA TYR A 69 -12.90 23.66 23.09
C TYR A 69 -11.40 23.79 23.35
N THR A 70 -10.87 23.02 24.30
CA THR A 70 -9.44 23.02 24.65
C THR A 70 -8.67 21.81 24.12
N THR A 71 -9.38 20.77 23.69
CA THR A 71 -8.82 19.53 23.17
C THR A 71 -9.36 19.29 21.76
N PRO A 72 -8.50 18.89 20.79
CA PRO A 72 -8.98 18.58 19.45
C PRO A 72 -9.90 17.35 19.48
N GLY A 73 -10.94 17.36 18.66
CA GLY A 73 -11.98 16.34 18.69
C GLY A 73 -13.13 16.63 17.73
N ILE A 74 -13.97 15.62 17.51
CA ILE A 74 -15.23 15.74 16.77
C ILE A 74 -16.36 15.61 17.80
N TYR A 75 -17.03 16.72 18.08
CA TYR A 75 -18.01 16.84 19.16
C TYR A 75 -19.45 16.89 18.61
N PRO A 76 -20.35 15.99 19.06
CA PRO A 76 -21.78 16.13 18.80
C PRO A 76 -22.38 17.14 19.77
N VAL A 77 -22.68 18.34 19.28
CA VAL A 77 -23.36 19.38 20.06
C VAL A 77 -24.86 19.17 19.98
N VAL A 78 -25.51 19.02 21.12
CA VAL A 78 -26.96 18.78 21.23
C VAL A 78 -27.63 20.02 21.82
N LEU A 79 -28.52 20.64 21.03
CA LEU A 79 -29.47 21.63 21.53
C LEU A 79 -30.76 20.91 21.93
N THR A 80 -31.25 21.15 23.13
CA THR A 80 -32.58 20.74 23.59
C THR A 80 -33.45 21.96 23.87
N VAL A 81 -34.51 22.11 23.09
CA VAL A 81 -35.51 23.18 23.20
C VAL A 81 -36.69 22.67 24.03
N ILE A 82 -37.11 23.44 25.03
CA ILE A 82 -38.22 23.12 25.92
C ILE A 82 -39.37 24.10 25.69
N GLY A 83 -40.56 23.59 25.37
CA GLY A 83 -41.78 24.37 25.20
C GLY A 83 -42.44 24.76 26.52
N SER A 84 -43.37 25.71 26.49
CA SER A 84 -44.05 26.21 27.70
C SER A 84 -44.91 25.12 28.39
N ASN A 85 -45.31 24.11 27.64
CA ASN A 85 -46.02 22.91 28.08
C ASN A 85 -45.10 21.77 28.58
N GLY A 86 -43.78 21.98 28.58
CA GLY A 86 -42.78 21.00 28.99
C GLY A 86 -42.39 19.98 27.90
N LEU A 87 -42.93 20.08 26.68
CA LEU A 87 -42.44 19.27 25.55
C LEU A 87 -41.00 19.62 25.23
N GLN A 88 -40.23 18.64 24.78
CA GLN A 88 -38.82 18.83 24.40
C GLN A 88 -38.58 18.36 22.98
N LYS A 89 -37.73 19.08 22.25
CA LYS A 89 -37.21 18.70 20.94
C LYS A 89 -35.73 18.98 20.90
N SER A 90 -34.96 18.06 20.34
CA SER A 90 -33.52 18.20 20.25
C SER A 90 -33.04 18.16 18.80
N THR A 91 -31.95 18.86 18.54
CA THR A 91 -31.19 18.77 17.29
C THR A 91 -29.72 18.54 17.61
N THR A 92 -28.98 17.97 16.66
CA THR A 92 -27.56 17.66 16.83
C THR A 92 -26.77 18.21 15.65
N GLN A 93 -25.70 18.91 15.96
CA GLN A 93 -24.71 19.40 15.00
C GLN A 93 -23.33 18.85 15.36
N LYS A 94 -22.44 18.76 14.37
CA LYS A 94 -21.06 18.34 14.58
C LYS A 94 -20.14 19.54 14.57
N VAL A 95 -19.30 19.66 15.59
CA VAL A 95 -18.21 20.63 15.64
C VAL A 95 -16.89 19.88 15.69
N THR A 96 -15.99 20.20 14.76
CA THR A 96 -14.63 19.68 14.72
C THR A 96 -13.70 20.74 15.29
N ALA A 97 -13.20 20.51 16.49
CA ALA A 97 -12.13 21.32 17.06
C ALA A 97 -10.78 20.74 16.63
N HIS A 98 -9.91 21.54 16.02
CA HIS A 98 -8.61 21.07 15.51
C HIS A 98 -7.44 21.88 16.09
N ASN A 99 -6.24 21.30 16.03
CA ASN A 99 -5.01 22.00 16.36
C ASN A 99 -4.68 23.08 15.30
N PRO A 100 -3.86 24.08 15.64
CA PRO A 100 -3.30 24.97 14.64
C PRO A 100 -2.59 24.19 13.53
N LEU A 101 -2.87 24.53 12.28
CA LEU A 101 -2.23 23.90 11.13
C LEU A 101 -0.81 24.42 10.96
N LEU A 102 0.05 23.61 10.34
CA LEU A 102 1.38 24.02 9.92
C LEU A 102 1.28 25.19 8.93
N SER A 103 2.21 26.15 9.05
CA SER A 103 2.28 27.31 8.16
C SER A 103 2.62 26.92 6.72
N SER A 104 3.35 25.82 6.53
CA SER A 104 3.60 25.18 5.25
C SER A 104 3.15 23.73 5.30
N ALA A 105 2.32 23.31 4.34
CA ALA A 105 1.91 21.93 4.24
C ALA A 105 3.12 21.01 3.99
N PRO A 106 3.16 19.80 4.59
CA PRO A 106 4.17 18.82 4.26
C PRO A 106 4.09 18.43 2.79
N GLN A 107 5.24 18.27 2.16
CA GLN A 107 5.35 17.75 0.80
C GLN A 107 5.42 16.23 0.88
N ILE A 108 4.52 15.54 0.21
CA ILE A 108 4.44 14.07 0.22
C ILE A 108 4.36 13.61 -1.23
N SER A 109 5.36 12.84 -1.67
CA SER A 109 5.31 12.22 -3.00
C SER A 109 4.20 11.18 -3.07
N SER A 110 3.45 11.20 -4.18
CA SER A 110 2.34 10.28 -4.46
C SER A 110 2.25 10.00 -5.96
N ASN A 111 1.52 8.97 -6.39
CA ASN A 111 1.24 8.74 -7.81
C ASN A 111 0.05 9.60 -8.34
N ILE A 112 -0.57 10.39 -7.45
CA ILE A 112 -1.65 11.32 -7.76
C ILE A 112 -1.55 12.57 -6.87
N THR A 113 -1.89 13.74 -7.43
CA THR A 113 -2.10 14.97 -6.65
C THR A 113 -3.23 15.83 -7.23
N ILE A 114 -3.75 16.76 -6.42
CA ILE A 114 -4.61 17.85 -6.87
C ILE A 114 -3.76 19.12 -6.85
N HIS A 115 -3.66 19.78 -8.00
CA HIS A 115 -2.89 21.00 -8.15
C HIS A 115 -3.51 21.93 -9.20
N ASP A 116 -3.63 23.22 -8.86
CA ASP A 116 -4.23 24.26 -9.71
C ASP A 116 -5.58 23.89 -10.34
N GLY A 117 -6.48 23.28 -9.55
CA GLY A 117 -7.82 22.88 -10.00
C GLY A 117 -7.84 21.66 -10.93
N ASN A 118 -6.74 20.92 -11.03
CA ASN A 118 -6.63 19.70 -11.83
C ASN A 118 -6.16 18.53 -10.97
N ILE A 119 -6.61 17.34 -11.33
CA ILE A 119 -6.02 16.09 -10.88
C ILE A 119 -4.86 15.77 -11.82
N TRP A 120 -3.73 15.41 -11.23
CA TRP A 120 -2.56 14.89 -11.96
C TRP A 120 -2.28 13.48 -11.47
N ALA A 121 -2.27 12.52 -12.38
CA ALA A 121 -2.06 11.10 -12.06
C ALA A 121 -1.09 10.45 -13.04
N LEU A 122 -0.28 9.53 -12.54
CA LEU A 122 0.65 8.75 -13.36
C LEU A 122 -0.02 7.49 -13.89
N PHE A 123 0.27 7.12 -15.12
CA PHE A 123 0.01 5.78 -15.63
C PHE A 123 1.36 5.13 -15.97
N PRO A 124 1.93 4.33 -15.03
CA PRO A 124 3.29 3.82 -15.14
C PRO A 124 3.56 2.98 -16.39
N GLU A 125 2.64 2.08 -16.74
CA GLU A 125 2.83 1.17 -17.87
C GLU A 125 2.90 1.94 -19.19
N ALA A 126 2.04 2.96 -19.38
CA ALA A 126 2.03 3.79 -20.58
C ALA A 126 3.11 4.88 -20.57
N GLY A 127 3.81 5.10 -19.45
CA GLY A 127 4.79 6.18 -19.31
C GLY A 127 4.18 7.57 -19.45
N THR A 128 2.94 7.76 -18.97
CA THR A 128 2.19 9.01 -19.15
C THR A 128 1.81 9.70 -17.84
N LEU A 129 1.74 11.02 -17.91
CA LEU A 129 1.14 11.91 -16.90
C LEU A 129 -0.21 12.40 -17.42
N HIS A 130 -1.26 12.19 -16.64
CA HIS A 130 -2.64 12.54 -16.97
C HIS A 130 -3.08 13.77 -16.17
N LYS A 131 -3.62 14.76 -16.87
CA LYS A 131 -4.25 15.96 -16.31
C LYS A 131 -5.76 15.86 -16.52
N ILE A 132 -6.54 15.96 -15.46
CA ILE A 132 -8.01 15.97 -15.52
C ILE A 132 -8.52 17.21 -14.79
N ASN A 133 -9.27 18.08 -15.47
CA ASN A 133 -9.85 19.25 -14.82
C ASN A 133 -10.95 18.83 -13.83
N LEU A 134 -10.89 19.33 -12.59
CA LEU A 134 -11.85 18.93 -11.55
C LEU A 134 -13.30 19.32 -11.86
N SER A 135 -13.50 20.41 -12.60
CA SER A 135 -14.83 20.96 -12.89
C SER A 135 -15.39 20.48 -14.22
N SER A 136 -14.59 20.55 -15.29
CA SER A 136 -15.03 20.20 -16.65
C SER A 136 -14.83 18.73 -17.00
N GLN A 137 -14.02 17.99 -16.22
CA GLN A 137 -13.58 16.61 -16.50
C GLN A 137 -12.80 16.48 -17.83
N GLU A 138 -12.36 17.61 -18.40
CA GLU A 138 -11.52 17.62 -19.58
C GLU A 138 -10.15 16.99 -19.27
N GLN A 139 -9.72 16.08 -20.14
CA GLN A 139 -8.53 15.28 -19.94
C GLN A 139 -7.46 15.57 -21.01
N HIS A 140 -6.23 15.72 -20.54
CA HIS A 140 -5.02 15.83 -21.35
C HIS A 140 -3.95 14.89 -20.81
N ASN A 141 -3.10 14.38 -21.69
CA ASN A 141 -2.17 13.30 -21.36
C ASN A 141 -0.85 13.58 -22.05
N PHE A 142 0.24 13.37 -21.29
CA PHE A 142 1.58 13.74 -21.67
C PHE A 142 2.49 12.52 -21.53
N SER A 143 3.19 12.13 -22.58
CA SER A 143 4.29 11.16 -22.46
C SER A 143 5.40 11.80 -21.63
N ILE A 144 5.81 11.14 -20.55
CA ILE A 144 6.76 11.70 -19.59
C ILE A 144 8.09 10.94 -19.63
N CYS A 145 8.10 9.68 -19.25
CA CYS A 145 9.28 8.82 -19.16
C CYS A 145 8.86 7.36 -18.97
N LEU A 146 9.84 6.45 -18.97
CA LEU A 146 9.60 5.03 -18.69
C LEU A 146 9.35 4.82 -17.18
N TYR A 147 8.29 4.07 -16.87
CA TYR A 147 7.89 3.66 -15.51
C TYR A 147 7.89 4.81 -14.48
N PRO A 148 7.12 5.89 -14.70
CA PRO A 148 6.99 6.95 -13.72
C PRO A 148 6.38 6.40 -12.41
N LYS A 149 7.00 6.70 -11.26
CA LYS A 149 6.61 6.10 -9.96
C LYS A 149 5.84 7.06 -9.07
N GLN A 150 6.39 8.25 -8.83
CA GLN A 150 5.82 9.26 -7.94
C GLN A 150 5.92 10.64 -8.58
N LEU A 151 5.06 11.54 -8.14
CA LEU A 151 5.07 12.94 -8.51
C LEU A 151 4.93 13.84 -7.28
N MET A 152 5.44 15.07 -7.42
CA MET A 152 5.21 16.15 -6.48
C MET A 152 4.88 17.43 -7.25
N ALA A 153 3.87 18.17 -6.79
CA ALA A 153 3.51 19.46 -7.34
C ALA A 153 4.04 20.61 -6.46
N TYR A 154 4.64 21.62 -7.08
CA TYR A 154 5.04 22.83 -6.36
C TYR A 154 5.02 24.04 -7.30
N SER A 155 4.23 25.05 -6.93
CA SER A 155 4.07 26.27 -7.74
C SER A 155 3.72 25.92 -9.20
N ASP A 156 4.47 26.41 -10.18
CA ASP A 156 4.25 26.18 -11.61
C ASP A 156 4.83 24.86 -12.16
N TYR A 157 5.20 23.91 -11.29
CA TYR A 157 5.95 22.70 -11.68
C TYR A 157 5.39 21.41 -11.09
N LEU A 158 5.54 20.33 -11.86
CA LEU A 158 5.43 18.95 -11.36
C LEU A 158 6.76 18.25 -11.57
N ALA A 159 7.29 17.58 -10.56
CA ALA A 159 8.45 16.71 -10.70
C ALA A 159 8.01 15.26 -10.57
N VAL A 160 8.49 14.40 -11.47
CA VAL A 160 8.12 12.98 -11.58
C VAL A 160 9.39 12.13 -11.51
N THR A 161 9.39 11.09 -10.69
CA THR A 161 10.46 10.08 -10.65
C THR A 161 10.27 9.04 -11.75
N CYS A 162 11.35 8.74 -12.46
CA CYS A 162 11.40 7.79 -13.57
C CYS A 162 12.40 6.66 -13.24
N LEU A 163 12.62 5.73 -14.17
CA LEU A 163 13.53 4.59 -13.97
C LEU A 163 14.97 4.98 -13.56
N ASP A 164 15.53 6.02 -14.17
CA ASP A 164 16.93 6.46 -14.03
C ASP A 164 17.08 7.99 -14.08
N SER A 165 15.99 8.72 -13.83
CA SER A 165 15.95 10.18 -13.98
C SER A 165 14.78 10.78 -13.21
N ILE A 166 14.74 12.10 -13.15
CA ILE A 166 13.52 12.85 -12.83
C ILE A 166 13.08 13.67 -14.04
N ALA A 167 11.78 13.76 -14.26
CA ALA A 167 11.15 14.60 -15.27
C ALA A 167 10.44 15.78 -14.60
N VAL A 168 10.82 17.01 -14.95
CA VAL A 168 10.24 18.26 -14.46
C VAL A 168 9.31 18.81 -15.54
N PHE A 169 8.01 18.76 -15.29
CA PHE A 169 6.96 19.29 -16.16
C PHE A 169 6.62 20.74 -15.78
N HIS A 170 6.75 21.65 -16.73
CA HIS A 170 6.46 23.07 -16.58
C HIS A 170 5.00 23.34 -16.96
N LEU A 171 4.16 23.69 -15.98
CA LEU A 171 2.72 23.87 -16.17
C LEU A 171 2.35 24.97 -17.19
N PRO A 172 3.02 26.14 -17.24
CA PRO A 172 2.62 27.22 -18.15
C PRO A 172 2.92 26.92 -19.62
N THR A 173 4.00 26.15 -19.89
CA THR A 173 4.52 25.88 -21.24
C THR A 173 4.23 24.47 -21.72
N ASN A 174 3.81 23.56 -20.84
CA ASN A 174 3.71 22.12 -21.08
C ASN A 174 5.01 21.52 -21.64
N THR A 175 6.15 21.99 -21.15
CA THR A 175 7.47 21.47 -21.53
C THR A 175 8.02 20.57 -20.44
N ILE A 176 8.85 19.60 -20.83
CA ILE A 176 9.48 18.65 -19.92
C ILE A 176 10.99 18.84 -19.97
N GLU A 177 11.59 19.00 -18.80
CA GLU A 177 13.03 18.92 -18.58
C GLU A 177 13.34 17.57 -17.93
N THR A 178 14.44 16.92 -18.33
CA THR A 178 14.87 15.65 -17.76
C THR A 178 16.24 15.82 -17.11
N ILE A 179 16.34 15.39 -15.86
CA ILE A 179 17.59 15.40 -15.09
C ILE A 179 17.97 13.94 -14.80
N SER A 180 19.09 13.50 -15.37
CA SER A 180 19.56 12.13 -15.25
C SER A 180 20.09 11.83 -13.85
N LEU A 181 19.88 10.58 -13.43
CA LEU A 181 20.47 9.94 -12.26
C LEU A 181 21.30 8.73 -12.73
N PRO A 182 22.14 8.14 -11.87
CA PRO A 182 22.90 6.95 -12.23
C PRO A 182 21.98 5.79 -12.64
N ILE A 183 22.42 4.97 -13.60
CA ILE A 183 21.70 3.76 -14.00
C ILE A 183 21.55 2.84 -12.78
N GLY A 184 20.38 2.19 -12.66
CA GLY A 184 20.09 1.29 -11.55
C GLY A 184 19.91 1.98 -10.19
N SER A 185 19.90 3.32 -10.14
CA SER A 185 19.59 4.06 -8.90
C SER A 185 18.14 3.91 -8.44
N HIS A 186 17.22 3.62 -9.37
CA HIS A 186 15.78 3.46 -9.14
C HIS A 186 15.17 4.58 -8.29
N PRO A 187 15.08 5.81 -8.82
CA PRO A 187 14.35 6.91 -8.20
C PRO A 187 12.93 6.50 -7.82
N PHE A 188 12.50 6.80 -6.59
CA PHE A 188 11.16 6.45 -6.12
C PHE A 188 10.39 7.68 -5.62
N GLY A 189 10.68 8.18 -4.43
CA GLY A 189 10.06 9.35 -3.82
C GLY A 189 10.77 10.64 -4.23
N ILE A 190 10.02 11.75 -4.26
CA ILE A 190 10.53 13.07 -4.60
C ILE A 190 9.88 14.16 -3.76
N ALA A 191 10.66 15.16 -3.35
CA ALA A 191 10.19 16.35 -2.66
C ALA A 191 11.11 17.54 -2.97
N GLY A 192 10.65 18.75 -2.67
CA GLY A 192 11.43 19.97 -2.90
C GLY A 192 10.71 20.99 -3.78
N GLU A 193 11.51 21.83 -4.43
CA GLU A 193 11.07 22.93 -5.27
C GLU A 193 11.93 23.02 -6.54
N TYR A 194 11.56 23.92 -7.46
CA TYR A 194 12.27 24.06 -8.72
C TYR A 194 13.77 24.34 -8.50
N ASN A 195 14.63 23.54 -9.17
CA ASN A 195 16.08 23.51 -8.99
C ASN A 195 16.56 23.12 -7.58
N ASN A 196 15.73 22.49 -6.77
CA ASN A 196 16.10 22.06 -5.43
C ASN A 196 15.31 20.79 -5.05
N TRP A 197 15.78 19.62 -5.49
CA TRP A 197 15.03 18.36 -5.42
C TRP A 197 15.72 17.32 -4.54
N TRP A 198 14.96 16.65 -3.68
CA TRP A 198 15.39 15.45 -2.97
C TRP A 198 14.69 14.25 -3.53
N VAL A 199 15.44 13.18 -3.76
CA VAL A 199 14.96 11.96 -4.42
C VAL A 199 15.46 10.74 -3.65
N THR A 200 14.58 9.83 -3.28
CA THR A 200 15.00 8.53 -2.72
C THR A 200 15.40 7.60 -3.84
N LEU A 201 16.55 6.93 -3.68
CA LEU A 201 17.11 5.98 -4.62
C LEU A 201 16.99 4.57 -4.04
N SER A 202 15.94 3.86 -4.45
CA SER A 202 15.63 2.52 -3.92
C SER A 202 16.71 1.49 -4.26
N GLY A 203 17.44 1.70 -5.37
CA GLY A 203 18.48 0.79 -5.84
C GLY A 203 19.80 0.89 -5.05
N THR A 204 20.19 2.09 -4.64
CA THR A 204 21.47 2.32 -3.93
C THR A 204 21.31 2.57 -2.44
N GLY A 205 20.10 2.86 -1.97
CA GLY A 205 19.83 3.15 -0.56
C GLY A 205 20.26 4.55 -0.11
N GLU A 206 20.23 5.49 -1.04
CA GLU A 206 20.66 6.87 -0.84
C GLU A 206 19.50 7.86 -1.05
N ILE A 207 19.63 9.05 -0.47
CA ILE A 207 18.85 10.22 -0.91
C ILE A 207 19.77 11.12 -1.74
N ALA A 208 19.38 11.36 -2.98
CA ALA A 208 20.04 12.30 -3.87
C ALA A 208 19.41 13.69 -3.73
N HIS A 209 20.24 14.72 -3.60
CA HIS A 209 19.84 16.12 -3.54
C HIS A 209 20.44 16.89 -4.72
N TRP A 210 19.57 17.47 -5.54
CA TRP A 210 19.90 18.35 -6.66
C TRP A 210 19.78 19.81 -6.22
N ASP A 211 20.83 20.60 -6.39
CA ASP A 211 20.88 22.03 -6.02
C ASP A 211 20.69 23.00 -7.20
N GLY A 212 20.38 22.47 -8.39
CA GLY A 212 20.30 23.22 -9.64
C GLY A 212 21.47 22.99 -10.58
N GLU A 213 22.57 22.41 -10.08
CA GLU A 213 23.79 22.17 -10.88
C GLU A 213 24.38 20.78 -10.67
N ILE A 214 24.40 20.28 -9.43
CA ILE A 214 25.03 19.02 -9.06
C ILE A 214 24.15 18.15 -8.18
N TRP A 215 24.36 16.83 -8.27
CA TRP A 215 23.81 15.86 -7.34
C TRP A 215 24.75 15.65 -6.16
N THR A 216 24.20 15.65 -4.95
CA THR A 216 24.84 15.15 -3.73
C THR A 216 24.10 13.93 -3.22
N TYR A 217 24.81 12.91 -2.76
CA TYR A 217 24.24 11.63 -2.35
C TYR A 217 24.50 11.40 -0.87
N THR A 218 23.45 11.14 -0.10
CA THR A 218 23.53 10.83 1.32
C THR A 218 23.10 9.37 1.52
N PRO A 219 23.98 8.49 2.05
CA PRO A 219 23.58 7.15 2.45
C PRO A 219 22.55 7.20 3.57
N VAL A 220 21.48 6.40 3.45
CA VAL A 220 20.38 6.38 4.42
C VAL A 220 20.10 4.96 4.92
N GLY A 221 19.80 4.05 4.00
CA GLY A 221 19.33 2.70 4.28
C GLY A 221 18.87 2.04 2.99
N THR A 222 18.62 0.74 2.97
CA THR A 222 18.25 0.02 1.74
C THR A 222 16.76 0.16 1.39
N ASP A 223 16.40 -0.04 0.13
CA ASP A 223 14.99 -0.22 -0.30
C ASP A 223 14.06 0.93 0.10
N LEU A 224 14.55 2.17 -0.05
CA LEU A 224 13.82 3.40 0.29
C LEU A 224 12.60 3.60 -0.63
N ARG A 225 11.46 4.02 -0.07
CA ARG A 225 10.19 4.21 -0.82
C ARG A 225 9.87 5.70 -1.00
N THR A 226 8.67 6.14 -0.61
CA THR A 226 8.20 7.53 -0.73
C THR A 226 9.06 8.49 0.08
N LEU A 227 9.00 9.77 -0.26
CA LEU A 227 9.66 10.84 0.45
C LEU A 227 8.65 11.87 0.95
N THR A 228 8.71 12.18 2.25
CA THR A 228 7.97 13.26 2.89
C THR A 228 8.95 14.33 3.37
N LYS A 229 8.66 15.59 3.07
CA LYS A 229 9.47 16.73 3.47
C LYS A 229 8.63 17.76 4.23
N HIS A 230 9.15 18.22 5.36
CA HIS A 230 8.62 19.39 6.04
C HIS A 230 9.80 20.23 6.55
N GLU A 231 9.87 21.49 6.13
CA GLU A 231 11.01 22.37 6.36
C GLU A 231 12.34 21.71 5.91
N GLN A 232 13.29 21.51 6.82
CA GLN A 232 14.60 20.87 6.57
C GLN A 232 14.61 19.37 6.86
N ASN A 233 13.47 18.80 7.28
CA ASN A 233 13.37 17.40 7.65
C ASN A 233 12.82 16.56 6.50
N LEU A 234 13.42 15.40 6.29
CA LEU A 234 12.97 14.39 5.35
C LEU A 234 12.66 13.10 6.09
N TYR A 235 11.61 12.42 5.65
CA TYR A 235 11.18 11.14 6.19
C TYR A 235 10.93 10.16 5.05
N THR A 236 11.47 8.95 5.17
CA THR A 236 11.26 7.89 4.19
C THR A 236 11.20 6.53 4.88
N PRO A 237 10.27 5.65 4.49
CA PRO A 237 10.26 4.29 5.02
C PRO A 237 11.19 3.39 4.21
N ARG A 238 11.72 2.36 4.86
CA ARG A 238 12.22 1.16 4.17
C ARG A 238 11.02 0.33 3.73
N TRP A 239 10.94 0.02 2.44
CA TRP A 239 9.81 -0.70 1.86
C TRP A 239 9.69 -2.12 2.44
N ARG A 240 10.67 -2.99 2.20
CA ARG A 240 10.72 -4.35 2.74
C ARG A 240 11.55 -4.41 4.00
N SER A 241 10.91 -4.83 5.08
CA SER A 241 11.51 -4.91 6.40
C SER A 241 12.52 -6.04 6.49
N GLY A 242 13.64 -5.76 7.17
CA GLY A 242 14.59 -6.79 7.58
C GLY A 242 14.08 -7.57 8.80
N THR A 243 14.97 -8.32 9.46
CA THR A 243 14.60 -9.17 10.61
C THR A 243 14.35 -8.42 11.92
N GLN A 244 14.59 -7.10 11.98
CA GLN A 244 14.53 -6.29 13.20
C GLN A 244 13.19 -5.56 13.41
N GLY A 245 12.30 -5.56 12.41
CA GLY A 245 11.10 -4.73 12.40
C GLY A 245 11.03 -3.84 11.16
N GLY A 246 10.00 -2.99 11.10
CA GLY A 246 9.91 -1.94 10.09
C GLY A 246 10.86 -0.79 10.39
N GLU A 247 11.30 -0.05 9.37
CA GLU A 247 12.24 1.06 9.54
C GLU A 247 11.71 2.34 8.86
N VAL A 248 11.81 3.44 9.59
CA VAL A 248 11.57 4.79 9.09
C VAL A 248 12.82 5.62 9.32
N TYR A 249 13.35 6.24 8.27
CA TYR A 249 14.52 7.10 8.38
C TYR A 249 14.10 8.56 8.45
N HIS A 250 14.59 9.26 9.46
CA HIS A 250 14.50 10.72 9.61
C HIS A 250 15.85 11.33 9.27
N LEU A 251 15.90 12.11 8.19
CA LEU A 251 17.06 12.95 7.88
C LEU A 251 16.79 14.37 8.35
N SER A 252 17.70 14.87 9.17
CA SER A 252 17.74 16.23 9.66
C SER A 252 19.11 16.85 9.34
N PRO A 253 19.30 18.17 9.56
CA PRO A 253 20.63 18.78 9.46
C PRO A 253 21.70 18.13 10.36
N ASP A 254 21.29 17.44 11.43
CA ASP A 254 22.18 16.77 12.39
C ASP A 254 22.60 15.36 11.94
N GLY A 255 21.95 14.80 10.91
CA GLY A 255 22.25 13.49 10.36
C GLY A 255 21.01 12.62 10.12
N VAL A 256 21.26 11.33 9.86
CA VAL A 256 20.24 10.31 9.60
C VAL A 256 19.97 9.51 10.87
N THR A 257 18.71 9.42 11.28
CA THR A 257 18.27 8.64 12.43
C THR A 257 17.26 7.58 11.99
N PRO A 258 17.53 6.27 12.20
CA PRO A 258 16.55 5.21 11.99
C PRO A 258 15.58 5.10 13.18
N HIS A 259 14.32 4.89 12.89
CA HIS A 259 13.24 4.63 13.84
C HIS A 259 12.65 3.27 13.54
N ILE A 260 12.66 2.37 14.53
CA ILE A 260 12.18 0.99 14.37
C ILE A 260 10.71 0.90 14.74
N LEU A 261 9.91 0.29 13.87
CA LEU A 261 8.56 -0.18 14.18
C LEU A 261 8.66 -1.63 14.67
N GLU A 262 8.35 -1.83 15.94
CA GLU A 262 8.64 -3.10 16.61
C GLU A 262 7.80 -4.26 16.06
N ILE A 263 8.41 -5.44 16.04
CA ILE A 263 7.73 -6.71 15.74
C ILE A 263 6.57 -6.89 16.72
N ASP A 264 5.40 -7.24 16.17
CA ASP A 264 4.26 -7.60 16.99
C ASP A 264 4.40 -9.04 17.50
N THR A 265 4.58 -9.15 18.81
CA THR A 265 4.67 -10.44 19.51
C THR A 265 3.33 -10.89 20.09
N ALA A 266 2.27 -10.08 19.93
CA ALA A 266 0.94 -10.50 20.30
C ALA A 266 0.55 -11.73 19.47
N GLY A 267 0.00 -12.75 20.13
CA GLY A 267 -0.55 -13.91 19.43
C GLY A 267 -1.77 -13.54 18.58
N ASP A 268 -2.18 -14.48 17.73
CA ASP A 268 -3.30 -14.26 16.84
C ASP A 268 -4.64 -14.23 17.60
N SER A 269 -5.52 -13.35 17.16
CA SER A 269 -6.91 -13.28 17.58
C SER A 269 -7.78 -12.91 16.38
N ASP A 270 -9.10 -12.80 16.58
CA ASP A 270 -10.01 -12.38 15.53
C ASP A 270 -9.64 -11.01 14.94
N ASN A 271 -8.94 -10.14 15.69
CA ASN A 271 -8.62 -8.77 15.26
C ASN A 271 -7.14 -8.38 15.34
N THR A 272 -6.25 -9.29 15.77
CA THR A 272 -4.80 -9.08 15.82
C THR A 272 -4.06 -10.29 15.25
N THR A 273 -2.86 -10.06 14.74
CA THR A 273 -1.95 -11.12 14.28
C THR A 273 -0.57 -10.77 14.79
N GLY A 274 0.22 -11.77 15.17
CA GLY A 274 1.65 -11.57 15.39
C GLY A 274 2.37 -11.34 14.05
N GLY A 275 3.63 -10.93 14.12
CA GLY A 275 4.45 -10.76 12.92
C GLY A 275 5.19 -9.44 12.84
N ILE A 276 5.64 -9.12 11.63
CA ILE A 276 6.49 -7.98 11.35
C ILE A 276 5.75 -6.92 10.53
N PRO A 277 5.85 -5.62 10.91
CA PRO A 277 5.54 -4.50 10.02
C PRO A 277 6.35 -4.65 8.72
N ASN A 278 5.72 -4.81 7.56
CA ASN A 278 6.38 -4.99 6.26
C ASN A 278 5.69 -4.19 5.15
N LEU A 279 6.36 -3.94 4.03
CA LEU A 279 5.78 -3.17 2.91
C LEU A 279 5.25 -1.80 3.38
N LEU A 280 6.10 -1.04 4.08
CA LEU A 280 5.78 0.28 4.64
C LEU A 280 5.64 1.31 3.50
N SER A 281 4.43 1.78 3.24
CA SER A 281 4.13 2.48 1.99
C SER A 281 4.52 3.95 1.99
N SER A 282 3.94 4.75 2.89
CA SER A 282 4.20 6.19 2.96
C SER A 282 4.33 6.68 4.39
N VAL A 283 5.17 7.69 4.63
CA VAL A 283 5.27 8.36 5.94
C VAL A 283 4.48 9.66 5.85
N THR A 284 3.21 9.66 6.23
CA THR A 284 2.31 10.81 6.03
C THR A 284 2.27 11.66 7.30
N LEU A 285 2.75 12.91 7.24
CA LEU A 285 2.66 13.89 8.34
C LEU A 285 1.28 14.55 8.39
N SER A 286 0.70 14.68 9.58
CA SER A 286 -0.57 15.38 9.78
C SER A 286 -0.47 16.88 9.46
N PRO A 287 -1.56 17.53 9.01
CA PRO A 287 -1.57 18.96 8.70
C PRO A 287 -1.18 19.88 9.87
N ASP A 288 -1.32 19.41 11.11
CA ASP A 288 -0.92 20.11 12.34
C ASP A 288 0.49 19.72 12.85
N GLY A 289 1.17 18.80 12.16
CA GLY A 289 2.53 18.34 12.51
C GLY A 289 2.63 17.49 13.77
N THR A 290 1.51 17.07 14.36
CA THR A 290 1.51 16.37 15.66
C THR A 290 1.72 14.87 15.57
N GLN A 291 1.50 14.26 14.40
CA GLN A 291 1.64 12.83 14.20
C GLN A 291 1.98 12.43 12.77
N PHE A 292 2.60 11.27 12.62
CA PHE A 292 2.74 10.58 11.35
C PHE A 292 1.86 9.33 11.31
N VAL A 293 1.45 8.93 10.12
CA VAL A 293 0.79 7.64 9.88
C VAL A 293 1.48 6.88 8.76
N ILE A 294 1.56 5.56 8.91
CA ILE A 294 2.26 4.67 7.99
C ILE A 294 1.36 3.48 7.63
N PRO A 295 0.76 3.47 6.44
CA PRO A 295 0.02 2.31 5.95
C PRO A 295 0.99 1.23 5.47
N MET A 296 0.70 -0.02 5.81
CA MET A 296 1.61 -1.14 5.54
C MET A 296 0.87 -2.48 5.41
N LEU A 297 1.64 -3.51 5.08
CA LEU A 297 1.28 -4.90 5.32
C LEU A 297 1.89 -5.36 6.64
N HIS A 298 1.28 -6.33 7.29
CA HIS A 298 1.82 -7.01 8.45
C HIS A 298 1.97 -8.49 8.10
N ALA A 299 3.19 -9.01 8.17
CA ALA A 299 3.53 -10.36 7.74
C ALA A 299 3.72 -11.27 8.96
N ASN A 300 2.88 -12.30 9.11
CA ASN A 300 2.92 -13.21 10.26
C ASN A 300 4.00 -14.29 10.12
N ILE A 301 5.24 -13.85 9.97
CA ILE A 301 6.41 -14.75 9.86
C ILE A 301 6.75 -15.43 11.19
N LEU A 302 6.14 -15.04 12.31
CA LEU A 302 6.35 -15.71 13.58
C LEU A 302 5.56 -17.02 13.69
N ARG A 303 4.55 -17.20 12.83
CA ARG A 303 3.67 -18.35 12.79
C ARG A 303 4.13 -19.40 11.78
N GLY A 304 3.77 -20.65 12.06
CA GLY A 304 3.95 -21.82 11.22
C GLY A 304 4.22 -23.06 12.05
N THR A 305 3.98 -24.26 11.50
CA THR A 305 4.07 -25.49 12.32
C THR A 305 5.49 -25.85 12.73
N TYR A 306 6.52 -25.33 12.04
CA TYR A 306 7.91 -25.46 12.46
C TYR A 306 8.31 -24.39 13.50
N ARG A 307 7.80 -23.15 13.37
CA ARG A 307 8.14 -22.02 14.25
C ARG A 307 7.32 -21.96 15.55
N SER A 308 6.01 -22.06 15.43
CA SER A 308 5.05 -21.83 16.54
C SER A 308 4.13 -23.01 16.81
N GLU A 309 4.32 -24.15 16.15
CA GLU A 309 3.44 -25.33 16.19
C GLU A 309 2.01 -25.08 15.68
N GLU A 310 1.75 -23.93 15.07
CA GLU A 310 0.44 -23.59 14.53
C GLU A 310 0.51 -23.18 13.06
N ALA A 311 -0.32 -23.78 12.20
CA ALA A 311 -0.34 -23.51 10.76
C ALA A 311 -0.80 -22.09 10.43
N LEU A 312 -0.24 -21.53 9.36
CA LEU A 312 -0.74 -20.32 8.71
C LEU A 312 -2.10 -20.57 8.08
N LYS A 313 -2.98 -19.57 8.13
CA LYS A 313 -4.34 -19.61 7.59
C LYS A 313 -4.60 -18.35 6.78
N HIS A 314 -5.63 -18.39 5.94
CA HIS A 314 -6.04 -17.26 5.11
C HIS A 314 -6.19 -15.92 5.86
N ASP A 315 -6.65 -15.94 7.12
CA ASP A 315 -7.00 -14.77 7.94
C ASP A 315 -5.88 -14.30 8.88
N ASN A 316 -4.77 -15.03 8.97
CA ASN A 316 -3.66 -14.68 9.84
C ASN A 316 -2.28 -14.71 9.18
N THR A 317 -2.18 -14.98 7.87
CA THR A 317 -0.91 -14.96 7.15
C THR A 317 -0.40 -13.53 6.94
N VAL A 318 -1.29 -12.66 6.45
CA VAL A 318 -1.01 -11.24 6.22
C VAL A 318 -2.19 -10.39 6.70
N ARG A 319 -1.91 -9.14 7.08
CA ARG A 319 -2.96 -8.18 7.43
C ARG A 319 -2.58 -6.75 7.08
N ALA A 320 -3.54 -5.95 6.66
CA ALA A 320 -3.33 -4.52 6.50
C ALA A 320 -3.18 -3.87 7.88
N MET A 321 -2.24 -2.94 7.99
CA MET A 321 -1.95 -2.25 9.25
C MET A 321 -1.70 -0.75 9.03
N LEU A 322 -2.00 0.05 10.05
CA LEU A 322 -1.61 1.45 10.16
C LEU A 322 -0.82 1.64 11.46
N ALA A 323 0.43 2.08 11.35
CA ALA A 323 1.17 2.61 12.49
C ALA A 323 0.97 4.12 12.61
N THR A 324 1.04 4.59 13.83
CA THR A 324 0.93 6.00 14.22
C THR A 324 2.18 6.38 15.00
N LEU A 325 2.81 7.48 14.64
CA LEU A 325 4.01 7.97 15.31
C LEU A 325 3.76 9.38 15.84
N THR A 326 4.39 9.71 16.95
CA THR A 326 4.46 11.08 17.48
C THR A 326 5.26 12.01 16.57
N SER A 327 5.24 13.32 16.84
CA SER A 327 6.03 14.31 16.10
C SER A 327 7.56 14.11 16.18
N ASP A 328 8.06 13.41 17.20
CA ASP A 328 9.45 12.95 17.34
C ASP A 328 9.69 11.54 16.78
N VAL A 329 8.78 11.08 15.93
CA VAL A 329 8.89 9.84 15.15
C VAL A 329 9.02 8.60 16.05
N GLN A 330 8.36 8.62 17.21
CA GLN A 330 8.25 7.44 18.09
C GLN A 330 6.90 6.75 17.85
N GLU A 331 6.93 5.43 17.67
CA GLU A 331 5.71 4.65 17.44
C GLU A 331 4.82 4.61 18.70
N ARG A 332 3.51 4.80 18.49
CA ARG A 332 2.46 4.58 19.49
C ARG A 332 1.82 3.21 19.29
N VAL A 333 2.51 2.17 19.75
CA VAL A 333 2.10 0.76 19.56
C VAL A 333 0.67 0.51 20.03
N GLU A 334 0.21 1.19 21.09
CA GLU A 334 -1.16 1.08 21.63
C GLU A 334 -2.25 1.59 20.68
N THR A 335 -1.89 2.41 19.70
CA THR A 335 -2.80 2.95 18.68
C THR A 335 -2.59 2.33 17.30
N ARG A 336 -1.69 1.32 17.20
CA ARG A 336 -1.49 0.52 16.00
C ARG A 336 -2.80 -0.15 15.61
N LYS A 337 -3.19 -0.01 14.34
CA LYS A 337 -4.48 -0.49 13.85
C LYS A 337 -4.28 -1.63 12.87
N HIS A 338 -4.80 -2.81 13.21
CA HIS A 338 -5.02 -3.88 12.24
C HIS A 338 -6.38 -3.68 11.58
N PHE A 339 -6.47 -3.95 10.29
CA PHE A 339 -7.73 -3.94 9.56
C PHE A 339 -8.19 -5.36 9.28
N ASP A 340 -9.45 -5.61 9.63
CA ASP A 340 -10.11 -6.87 9.41
C ASP A 340 -10.47 -7.05 7.94
N GLU A 341 -10.35 -8.28 7.42
CA GLU A 341 -10.66 -8.62 6.01
C GLU A 341 -9.86 -7.82 4.96
N LYS A 342 -8.68 -7.32 5.36
CA LYS A 342 -7.76 -6.54 4.51
C LYS A 342 -6.35 -7.13 4.58
N GLY A 343 -5.73 -7.40 3.43
CA GLY A 343 -4.36 -7.89 3.38
C GLY A 343 -3.25 -6.82 3.43
N ARG A 344 -3.46 -5.66 2.81
CA ARG A 344 -2.47 -4.55 2.76
C ARG A 344 -3.13 -3.18 2.69
N SER A 345 -2.50 -2.19 3.34
CA SER A 345 -2.74 -0.76 3.08
C SER A 345 -1.61 -0.18 2.22
N SER A 346 -1.93 0.64 1.20
CA SER A 346 -0.93 1.17 0.25
C SER A 346 -0.72 2.68 0.30
N ALA A 347 -1.67 3.44 0.83
CA ALA A 347 -1.57 4.89 0.93
C ALA A 347 -2.45 5.43 2.05
N ALA A 348 -2.04 6.55 2.61
CA ALA A 348 -2.81 7.25 3.62
C ALA A 348 -2.72 8.77 3.42
N ALA A 349 -3.84 9.45 3.64
CA ALA A 349 -3.93 10.92 3.61
C ALA A 349 -4.83 11.43 4.74
N PHE A 350 -4.51 12.61 5.25
CA PHE A 350 -5.36 13.31 6.21
C PHE A 350 -6.42 14.14 5.50
N SER A 351 -7.54 14.40 6.17
CA SER A 351 -8.39 15.54 5.83
C SER A 351 -7.61 16.86 5.99
N PRO A 352 -8.05 17.97 5.37
CA PRO A 352 -7.32 19.24 5.44
C PRO A 352 -7.09 19.78 6.86
N PHE A 353 -8.00 19.46 7.79
CA PHE A 353 -7.90 19.86 9.20
C PHE A 353 -7.28 18.79 10.11
N GLY A 354 -6.86 17.65 9.56
CA GLY A 354 -6.24 16.56 10.33
C GLY A 354 -7.20 15.81 11.26
N ASP A 355 -8.52 15.96 11.11
CA ASP A 355 -9.55 15.29 11.92
C ASP A 355 -9.85 13.84 11.47
N ARG A 356 -9.49 13.51 10.23
CA ARG A 356 -9.73 12.19 9.62
C ARG A 356 -8.49 11.66 8.93
N ILE A 357 -8.35 10.34 8.92
CA ILE A 357 -7.35 9.61 8.13
C ILE A 357 -8.09 8.73 7.12
N TYR A 358 -7.68 8.82 5.86
CA TYR A 358 -8.10 7.96 4.77
C TYR A 358 -7.02 6.92 4.50
N ILE A 359 -7.36 5.64 4.46
CA ILE A 359 -6.41 4.53 4.26
C ILE A 359 -6.88 3.66 3.11
N VAL A 360 -6.08 3.57 2.05
CA VAL A 360 -6.40 2.82 0.82
C VAL A 360 -5.98 1.36 0.95
N HIS A 361 -6.90 0.44 0.63
CA HIS A 361 -6.67 -1.02 0.64
C HIS A 361 -6.79 -1.60 -0.78
N PRO A 362 -5.68 -1.73 -1.54
CA PRO A 362 -5.70 -2.09 -2.97
C PRO A 362 -6.32 -3.46 -3.23
N GLY A 363 -6.11 -4.42 -2.32
CA GLY A 363 -6.55 -5.81 -2.51
C GLY A 363 -8.06 -5.98 -2.46
N VAL A 364 -8.80 -5.05 -1.85
CA VAL A 364 -10.26 -5.19 -1.70
C VAL A 364 -11.05 -3.99 -2.19
N GLN A 365 -10.39 -3.09 -2.93
CA GLN A 365 -11.02 -1.99 -3.64
C GLN A 365 -11.83 -1.05 -2.73
N ASN A 366 -11.30 -0.74 -1.56
CA ASN A 366 -11.96 0.15 -0.62
C ASN A 366 -10.99 0.95 0.26
N THR A 367 -11.47 2.09 0.75
CA THR A 367 -10.71 3.03 1.58
C THR A 367 -11.38 3.17 2.94
N SER A 368 -10.66 2.88 4.02
CA SER A 368 -11.15 3.08 5.38
C SER A 368 -11.01 4.54 5.79
N VAL A 369 -11.96 5.02 6.59
CA VAL A 369 -11.93 6.36 7.19
C VAL A 369 -11.88 6.23 8.71
N LEU A 370 -10.84 6.79 9.33
CA LEU A 370 -10.67 6.80 10.77
C LEU A 370 -10.77 8.22 11.33
N ASN A 371 -11.21 8.35 12.57
CA ASN A 371 -11.03 9.54 13.38
C ASN A 371 -9.54 9.66 13.72
N ALA A 372 -8.90 10.76 13.32
CA ALA A 372 -7.46 10.94 13.49
C ALA A 372 -7.02 11.13 14.95
N TYR A 373 -7.94 11.52 15.84
CA TYR A 373 -7.65 11.76 17.25
C TYR A 373 -7.84 10.51 18.11
N THR A 374 -8.79 9.64 17.74
CA THR A 374 -9.15 8.46 18.56
C THR A 374 -8.81 7.12 17.91
N GLY A 375 -8.48 7.10 16.61
CA GLY A 375 -8.32 5.86 15.83
C GLY A 375 -9.64 5.12 15.58
N GLN A 376 -10.78 5.69 15.97
CA GLN A 376 -12.09 5.08 15.78
C GLN A 376 -12.43 4.99 14.30
N PHE A 377 -12.99 3.85 13.88
CA PHE A 377 -13.50 3.68 12.54
C PHE A 377 -14.77 4.51 12.31
N LEU A 378 -14.75 5.35 11.28
CA LEU A 378 -15.86 6.24 10.91
C LEU A 378 -16.65 5.74 9.70
N GLY A 379 -16.03 4.95 8.81
CA GLY A 379 -16.70 4.39 7.65
C GLY A 379 -15.73 3.82 6.61
N THR A 380 -16.31 3.33 5.51
CA THR A 380 -15.58 2.84 4.34
C THR A 380 -16.11 3.51 3.08
N ILE A 381 -15.20 3.88 2.19
CA ILE A 381 -15.48 4.24 0.80
C ILE A 381 -15.32 2.95 -0.01
N HIS A 382 -16.42 2.50 -0.62
CA HIS A 382 -16.47 1.29 -1.42
C HIS A 382 -16.24 1.59 -2.90
N ASP A 383 -16.03 0.54 -3.70
CA ASP A 383 -15.88 0.62 -5.17
C ASP A 383 -14.73 1.54 -5.60
N THR A 384 -13.59 1.46 -4.93
CA THR A 384 -12.46 2.34 -5.28
C THR A 384 -11.77 1.89 -6.57
N GLY A 385 -11.99 0.66 -7.04
CA GLY A 385 -11.33 0.06 -8.20
C GLY A 385 -10.13 -0.82 -7.81
N VAL A 386 -9.78 -1.78 -8.68
CA VAL A 386 -8.67 -2.71 -8.50
C VAL A 386 -7.34 -1.98 -8.53
N GLY A 387 -6.45 -2.31 -7.60
CA GLY A 387 -5.15 -1.67 -7.48
C GLY A 387 -5.26 -0.19 -7.14
N SER A 388 -6.22 0.21 -6.30
CA SER A 388 -6.25 1.55 -5.74
C SER A 388 -4.97 1.79 -4.93
N GLN A 389 -4.10 2.69 -5.40
CA GLN A 389 -2.77 2.87 -4.82
C GLN A 389 -2.50 4.31 -4.37
N GLY A 390 -3.23 5.28 -4.92
CA GLY A 390 -3.05 6.69 -4.60
C GLY A 390 -4.33 7.35 -4.12
N ILE A 391 -4.16 8.37 -3.28
CA ILE A 391 -5.24 9.21 -2.80
C ILE A 391 -4.80 10.67 -2.76
N ALA A 392 -5.67 11.57 -3.21
CA ALA A 392 -5.49 13.01 -3.09
C ALA A 392 -6.75 13.62 -2.46
N ILE A 393 -6.56 14.56 -1.54
CA ILE A 393 -7.62 15.14 -0.71
C ILE A 393 -7.69 16.64 -0.93
N SER A 394 -8.91 17.18 -1.04
CA SER A 394 -9.21 18.60 -0.91
C SER A 394 -10.27 18.80 0.17
N GLU A 395 -10.69 20.04 0.44
CA GLU A 395 -11.77 20.33 1.39
C GLU A 395 -13.06 19.54 1.09
N ASN A 396 -13.42 19.43 -0.19
CA ASN A 396 -14.70 18.86 -0.60
C ASN A 396 -14.59 17.52 -1.32
N LEU A 397 -13.39 17.12 -1.76
CA LEU A 397 -13.21 15.95 -2.62
C LEU A 397 -12.18 14.98 -2.07
N ILE A 398 -12.47 13.70 -2.31
CA ILE A 398 -11.53 12.59 -2.16
C ILE A 398 -11.33 12.02 -3.56
N VAL A 399 -10.10 11.98 -4.05
CA VAL A 399 -9.75 11.46 -5.37
C VAL A 399 -8.91 10.22 -5.19
N ILE A 400 -9.34 9.11 -5.78
CA ILE A 400 -8.65 7.82 -5.71
C ILE A 400 -8.15 7.43 -7.09
N HIS A 401 -6.88 7.03 -7.15
CA HIS A 401 -6.23 6.53 -8.34
C HIS A 401 -6.20 5.00 -8.33
N SER A 402 -6.88 4.40 -9.31
CA SER A 402 -6.96 2.95 -9.48
C SER A 402 -6.29 2.56 -10.77
N HIS A 403 -4.99 2.28 -10.64
CA HIS A 403 -4.15 2.08 -11.80
C HIS A 403 -4.51 0.80 -12.56
N LEU A 404 -5.07 -0.25 -11.94
CA LEU A 404 -5.40 -1.50 -12.68
C LEU A 404 -6.78 -1.45 -13.35
N THR A 405 -7.73 -0.68 -12.83
CA THR A 405 -8.97 -0.38 -13.57
C THR A 405 -8.81 0.79 -14.54
N ARG A 406 -7.61 1.39 -14.59
CA ARG A 406 -7.25 2.50 -15.49
C ARG A 406 -8.16 3.71 -15.31
N GLU A 407 -8.49 4.06 -14.07
CA GLU A 407 -9.43 5.14 -13.79
C GLU A 407 -9.08 5.99 -12.57
N ILE A 408 -9.65 7.19 -12.56
CA ILE A 408 -9.74 8.07 -11.42
C ILE A 408 -11.19 8.09 -10.95
N LYS A 409 -11.40 7.89 -9.64
CA LYS A 409 -12.72 8.02 -9.01
C LYS A 409 -12.72 9.17 -8.02
N VAL A 410 -13.77 9.98 -8.05
CA VAL A 410 -13.92 11.16 -7.19
C VAL A 410 -15.14 11.02 -6.31
N TYR A 411 -14.96 11.26 -5.01
CA TYR A 411 -15.97 11.12 -3.97
C TYR A 411 -16.12 12.42 -3.19
N GLN A 412 -17.27 12.59 -2.53
CA GLN A 412 -17.49 13.66 -1.58
C GLN A 412 -16.63 13.47 -0.33
N ASN A 413 -15.97 14.52 0.16
CA ASN A 413 -15.19 14.51 1.40
C ASN A 413 -16.05 14.66 2.66
N GLN A 414 -17.21 14.01 2.68
CA GLN A 414 -18.14 14.01 3.79
C GLN A 414 -19.00 12.75 3.72
N ALA A 415 -19.25 12.11 4.87
CA ALA A 415 -20.19 10.99 4.94
C ALA A 415 -21.57 11.40 4.38
N PRO A 416 -22.19 10.58 3.50
CA PRO A 416 -21.91 9.16 3.24
C PRO A 416 -20.81 8.84 2.19
N TYR A 417 -19.93 9.78 1.84
CA TYR A 417 -18.79 9.59 0.91
C TYR A 417 -19.22 9.09 -0.48
N SER A 418 -20.32 9.63 -1.00
CA SER A 418 -20.85 9.24 -2.31
C SER A 418 -19.85 9.51 -3.44
N MET A 419 -19.74 8.59 -4.39
CA MET A 419 -19.03 8.83 -5.66
C MET A 419 -19.74 9.94 -6.42
N LEU A 420 -18.98 10.94 -6.86
CA LEU A 420 -19.46 12.06 -7.66
C LEU A 420 -19.32 11.78 -9.15
N TRP A 421 -18.17 11.25 -9.56
CA TRP A 421 -17.89 10.83 -10.94
C TRP A 421 -16.62 9.97 -11.00
N SER A 422 -16.44 9.27 -12.11
CA SER A 422 -15.20 8.57 -12.46
C SER A 422 -14.80 8.88 -13.90
N GLN A 423 -13.51 8.73 -14.20
CA GLN A 423 -12.93 9.00 -15.51
C GLN A 423 -11.83 7.98 -15.80
N SER A 424 -11.96 7.25 -16.91
CA SER A 424 -10.93 6.32 -17.38
C SER A 424 -9.79 7.06 -18.09
N PHE A 425 -8.60 6.47 -18.06
CA PHE A 425 -7.46 6.95 -18.83
C PHE A 425 -7.72 6.80 -20.34
N ASN A 426 -7.45 7.86 -21.09
CA ASN A 426 -7.68 7.97 -22.54
C ASN A 426 -6.39 7.71 -23.34
N VAL A 427 -5.67 6.64 -22.98
CA VAL A 427 -4.47 6.17 -23.70
C VAL A 427 -4.59 4.68 -24.01
N GLU A 428 -3.88 4.23 -25.03
CA GLU A 428 -3.77 2.80 -25.34
C GLU A 428 -3.03 2.08 -24.21
N ASP A 429 -3.58 0.97 -23.73
CA ASP A 429 -2.95 0.16 -22.69
C ASP A 429 -1.81 -0.67 -23.31
N PRO A 430 -0.59 -0.59 -22.78
CA PRO A 430 0.52 -1.42 -23.25
C PRO A 430 0.31 -2.91 -22.98
N LEU A 431 -0.53 -3.25 -22.00
CA LEU A 431 -0.87 -4.64 -21.71
C LEU A 431 -2.00 -5.10 -22.64
N SER A 432 -1.88 -6.31 -23.17
CA SER A 432 -3.01 -6.97 -23.81
C SER A 432 -4.17 -7.16 -22.81
N PRO A 433 -5.44 -7.27 -23.28
CA PRO A 433 -6.57 -7.46 -22.38
C PRO A 433 -6.43 -8.67 -21.44
N GLN A 434 -5.79 -9.75 -21.91
CA GLN A 434 -5.56 -10.95 -21.11
C GLN A 434 -4.48 -10.72 -20.03
N GLN A 435 -3.39 -10.01 -20.36
CA GLN A 435 -2.36 -9.64 -19.38
C GLN A 435 -2.90 -8.67 -18.33
N LEU A 436 -3.72 -7.69 -18.73
CA LEU A 436 -4.35 -6.76 -17.80
C LEU A 436 -5.29 -7.51 -16.83
N LEU A 437 -6.11 -8.43 -17.35
CA LEU A 437 -6.98 -9.27 -16.52
C LEU A 437 -6.16 -10.10 -15.54
N GLY A 438 -5.06 -10.72 -15.99
CA GLY A 438 -4.16 -11.47 -15.12
C GLY A 438 -3.56 -10.62 -14.01
N LYS A 439 -3.09 -9.41 -14.35
CA LYS A 439 -2.56 -8.45 -13.37
C LYS A 439 -3.63 -7.98 -12.38
N GLN A 440 -4.88 -7.81 -12.82
CA GLN A 440 -6.00 -7.49 -11.94
C GLN A 440 -6.26 -8.61 -10.94
N ILE A 441 -6.42 -9.86 -11.41
CA ILE A 441 -6.62 -11.05 -10.57
C ILE A 441 -5.48 -11.22 -9.58
N PHE A 442 -4.24 -11.05 -10.03
CA PHE A 442 -3.03 -11.17 -9.19
C PHE A 442 -3.06 -10.22 -7.97
N ASN A 443 -3.71 -9.05 -8.11
CA ASN A 443 -3.81 -8.04 -7.07
C ASN A 443 -5.12 -8.10 -6.27
N ASP A 444 -6.16 -8.73 -6.80
CA ASP A 444 -7.51 -8.70 -6.23
C ASP A 444 -7.69 -9.79 -5.15
N ALA A 445 -7.92 -9.38 -3.92
CA ALA A 445 -8.31 -10.23 -2.80
C ALA A 445 -9.83 -10.14 -2.51
N SER A 446 -10.59 -9.28 -3.22
CA SER A 446 -12.05 -9.21 -3.05
C SER A 446 -12.81 -10.33 -3.73
N ASP A 447 -12.18 -11.07 -4.64
CA ASP A 447 -12.79 -12.22 -5.29
C ASP A 447 -12.83 -13.44 -4.35
N PRO A 448 -14.02 -13.94 -3.94
CA PRO A 448 -14.14 -15.09 -3.06
C PRO A 448 -13.61 -16.40 -3.66
N ARG A 449 -13.34 -16.44 -4.97
CA ARG A 449 -12.66 -17.55 -5.63
C ARG A 449 -11.19 -17.63 -5.26
N ILE A 450 -10.55 -16.50 -4.97
CA ILE A 450 -9.14 -16.42 -4.60
C ILE A 450 -8.96 -16.61 -3.10
N THR A 451 -9.76 -15.91 -2.28
CA THR A 451 -9.67 -15.98 -0.82
C THR A 451 -11.02 -15.82 -0.15
N LYS A 452 -11.21 -16.44 1.02
CA LYS A 452 -12.49 -16.43 1.72
C LYS A 452 -12.94 -15.03 2.20
N ALA A 453 -12.01 -14.12 2.53
CA ALA A 453 -12.35 -12.89 3.25
C ALA A 453 -11.35 -11.72 3.03
N GLY A 454 -10.96 -11.40 1.80
CA GLY A 454 -10.23 -10.14 1.53
C GLY A 454 -8.77 -10.06 2.00
N TYR A 455 -8.28 -11.12 2.65
CA TYR A 455 -7.00 -11.12 3.33
C TYR A 455 -5.79 -11.31 2.42
N ILE A 456 -5.91 -12.13 1.39
CA ILE A 456 -4.73 -12.53 0.62
C ILE A 456 -5.02 -12.64 -0.86
N SER A 457 -4.05 -12.17 -1.65
CA SER A 457 -3.91 -12.35 -3.09
C SER A 457 -2.42 -12.48 -3.37
N CYS A 458 -2.05 -12.88 -4.58
CA CYS A 458 -0.66 -13.09 -4.96
C CYS A 458 0.22 -11.86 -4.67
N ALA A 459 -0.30 -10.65 -4.93
CA ALA A 459 0.41 -9.39 -4.74
C ALA A 459 0.73 -9.03 -3.27
N HIS A 460 0.18 -9.74 -2.28
CA HIS A 460 0.49 -9.49 -0.87
C HIS A 460 1.88 -10.04 -0.50
N CYS A 461 2.22 -11.24 -0.99
CA CYS A 461 3.57 -11.79 -0.88
C CYS A 461 4.45 -11.34 -2.06
N HIS A 462 3.85 -11.07 -3.21
CA HIS A 462 4.55 -10.64 -4.41
C HIS A 462 4.21 -9.21 -4.87
N PRO A 463 4.48 -8.17 -4.06
CA PRO A 463 4.12 -6.79 -4.40
C PRO A 463 4.79 -6.35 -5.70
N ASP A 464 4.01 -5.80 -6.63
CA ASP A 464 4.49 -5.39 -7.97
C ASP A 464 5.15 -6.54 -8.77
N ALA A 465 4.76 -7.80 -8.47
CA ALA A 465 5.35 -9.06 -8.95
C ALA A 465 6.81 -9.30 -8.49
N ASP A 466 7.31 -8.51 -7.54
CA ASP A 466 8.58 -8.73 -6.88
C ASP A 466 8.41 -9.59 -5.61
N HIS A 467 9.44 -9.78 -4.80
CA HIS A 467 9.34 -10.45 -3.48
C HIS A 467 8.97 -9.48 -2.36
N ASP A 468 8.39 -9.97 -1.26
CA ASP A 468 8.13 -9.23 -0.01
C ASP A 468 9.34 -9.17 0.95
N GLY A 469 10.41 -9.88 0.62
CA GLY A 469 11.64 -9.98 1.44
C GLY A 469 11.48 -10.83 2.69
N GLN A 470 10.43 -11.65 2.76
CA GLN A 470 10.11 -12.46 3.94
C GLN A 470 10.34 -13.95 3.70
N THR A 471 10.59 -14.67 4.80
CA THR A 471 10.63 -16.13 4.84
C THR A 471 9.44 -16.66 5.62
N TRP A 472 8.57 -17.36 4.91
CA TRP A 472 7.35 -17.97 5.40
C TRP A 472 7.60 -19.41 5.89
N ASP A 473 6.78 -19.87 6.83
CA ASP A 473 6.79 -21.26 7.30
C ASP A 473 5.57 -22.00 6.74
N PHE A 474 5.79 -22.73 5.64
CA PHE A 474 4.81 -23.57 4.96
C PHE A 474 5.00 -25.05 5.28
N THR A 475 5.51 -25.37 6.47
CA THR A 475 5.72 -26.76 6.90
C THR A 475 4.42 -27.57 6.94
N ASP A 476 3.29 -26.93 7.25
CA ASP A 476 1.96 -27.55 7.22
C ASP A 476 1.52 -28.00 5.81
N ARG A 477 2.10 -27.38 4.78
CA ARG A 477 1.87 -27.67 3.36
C ARG A 477 2.90 -28.63 2.77
N GLY A 478 3.82 -29.10 3.61
CA GLY A 478 4.94 -29.94 3.19
C GLY A 478 6.10 -29.16 2.55
N GLU A 479 6.05 -27.84 2.38
CA GLU A 479 7.16 -27.08 1.79
C GLU A 479 8.19 -26.63 2.82
N GLY A 480 7.86 -26.47 4.11
CA GLY A 480 8.84 -26.00 5.09
C GLY A 480 9.09 -24.49 5.02
N LEU A 481 10.27 -24.02 5.44
CA LEU A 481 10.65 -22.60 5.34
C LEU A 481 10.90 -22.21 3.88
N ARG A 482 10.25 -21.13 3.44
CA ARG A 482 10.31 -20.63 2.07
C ARG A 482 10.47 -19.12 2.05
N ASN A 483 11.60 -18.67 1.52
CA ASN A 483 11.84 -17.29 1.16
C ASN A 483 11.09 -16.94 -0.13
N THR A 484 10.39 -15.83 -0.15
CA THR A 484 9.63 -15.41 -1.33
C THR A 484 10.57 -15.06 -2.48
N THR A 485 10.35 -15.64 -3.67
CA THR A 485 11.15 -15.33 -4.87
C THR A 485 10.57 -14.14 -5.65
N SER A 486 11.43 -13.40 -6.35
CA SER A 486 10.97 -12.43 -7.35
C SER A 486 10.41 -13.15 -8.57
N LEU A 487 9.27 -12.68 -9.09
CA LEU A 487 8.68 -13.17 -10.35
C LEU A 487 9.15 -12.34 -11.56
N ILE A 488 9.84 -11.22 -11.31
CA ILE A 488 10.41 -10.37 -12.36
C ILE A 488 11.51 -11.12 -13.10
N ALA A 489 11.58 -10.92 -14.41
CA ALA A 489 12.50 -11.59 -15.35
C ALA A 489 12.35 -13.11 -15.45
N ARG A 490 11.34 -13.73 -14.82
CA ARG A 490 11.17 -15.20 -14.82
C ARG A 490 10.45 -15.74 -16.05
N GLY A 491 9.70 -14.90 -16.79
CA GLY A 491 8.92 -15.35 -17.95
C GLY A 491 7.87 -16.41 -17.59
N GLY A 492 7.34 -16.38 -16.36
CA GLY A 492 6.48 -17.43 -15.83
C GLY A 492 7.30 -18.69 -15.51
N THR A 493 7.38 -19.61 -16.45
CA THR A 493 8.04 -20.92 -16.31
C THR A 493 9.29 -21.07 -17.19
N ASP A 494 9.76 -20.00 -17.84
CA ASP A 494 10.94 -20.04 -18.72
C ASP A 494 12.22 -20.48 -17.97
N MET A 495 12.27 -20.25 -16.65
CA MET A 495 13.41 -20.55 -15.78
C MET A 495 13.23 -21.81 -14.90
N GLY A 496 12.29 -22.70 -15.24
CA GLY A 496 12.10 -23.94 -14.51
C GLY A 496 10.67 -24.14 -14.02
N ARG A 497 10.52 -25.12 -13.16
CA ARG A 497 9.28 -25.34 -12.42
C ARG A 497 9.15 -24.29 -11.32
N LEU A 498 7.92 -24.07 -10.88
CA LEU A 498 7.61 -23.10 -9.84
C LEU A 498 7.85 -23.72 -8.46
N HIS A 499 7.95 -22.83 -7.47
CA HIS A 499 8.45 -23.09 -6.13
C HIS A 499 9.90 -23.55 -6.06
N TRP A 500 10.52 -23.34 -4.91
CA TRP A 500 11.87 -23.83 -4.63
C TRP A 500 12.00 -25.35 -4.76
N SER A 501 10.93 -26.10 -4.49
CA SER A 501 10.90 -27.55 -4.64
C SER A 501 10.67 -28.02 -6.09
N GLY A 502 10.38 -27.11 -7.03
CA GLY A 502 10.08 -27.44 -8.43
C GLY A 502 8.89 -28.41 -8.53
N ASN A 503 7.81 -28.11 -7.82
CA ASN A 503 6.66 -29.00 -7.65
C ASN A 503 5.48 -28.65 -8.56
N PHE A 504 5.46 -27.46 -9.19
CA PHE A 504 4.42 -26.99 -10.12
C PHE A 504 5.05 -26.76 -11.51
N ASP A 505 4.36 -27.18 -12.58
CA ASP A 505 4.83 -27.04 -13.96
C ASP A 505 4.01 -26.04 -14.79
N GLU A 506 2.96 -25.46 -14.22
CA GLU A 506 2.20 -24.38 -14.81
C GLU A 506 1.74 -23.35 -13.76
N ILE A 507 1.58 -22.08 -14.15
CA ILE A 507 1.06 -21.03 -13.26
C ILE A 507 -0.34 -21.40 -12.73
N GLN A 508 -1.11 -22.10 -13.54
CA GLN A 508 -2.48 -22.51 -13.23
C GLN A 508 -2.56 -23.48 -12.04
N ASP A 509 -1.46 -24.13 -11.65
CA ASP A 509 -1.41 -25.00 -10.45
C ASP A 509 -1.69 -24.25 -9.15
N PHE A 510 -1.50 -22.93 -9.12
CA PHE A 510 -1.87 -22.08 -7.97
C PHE A 510 -3.38 -22.05 -7.68
N GLU A 511 -4.23 -22.64 -8.54
CA GLU A 511 -5.60 -23.04 -8.20
C GLU A 511 -5.66 -23.83 -6.88
N HIS A 512 -4.67 -24.69 -6.64
CA HIS A 512 -4.56 -25.46 -5.41
C HIS A 512 -4.41 -24.55 -4.17
N ASP A 513 -3.49 -23.59 -4.23
CA ASP A 513 -3.24 -22.66 -3.12
C ASP A 513 -4.44 -21.75 -2.85
N MET A 514 -5.14 -21.31 -3.92
CA MET A 514 -6.36 -20.51 -3.79
C MET A 514 -7.45 -21.26 -3.03
N ARG A 515 -7.65 -22.55 -3.34
CA ARG A 515 -8.67 -23.38 -2.67
C ARG A 515 -8.29 -23.76 -1.25
N GLU A 516 -7.11 -24.33 -1.08
CA GLU A 516 -6.73 -24.98 0.18
C GLU A 516 -6.19 -23.97 1.20
N HIS A 517 -5.33 -23.05 0.76
CA HIS A 517 -4.53 -22.23 1.68
C HIS A 517 -5.07 -20.82 1.86
N PHE A 518 -5.65 -20.25 0.80
CA PHE A 518 -6.33 -18.96 0.86
C PHE A 518 -7.83 -19.11 1.20
N GLY A 519 -8.34 -20.35 1.15
CA GLY A 519 -9.71 -20.70 1.51
C GLY A 519 -10.77 -20.21 0.52
N GLY A 520 -10.36 -19.84 -0.69
CA GLY A 520 -11.26 -19.47 -1.78
C GLY A 520 -11.94 -20.68 -2.41
N SER A 521 -12.88 -20.44 -3.32
CA SER A 521 -13.55 -21.52 -4.06
C SER A 521 -12.81 -21.98 -5.31
N GLY A 522 -11.74 -21.30 -5.74
CA GLY A 522 -11.04 -21.54 -6.99
C GLY A 522 -11.79 -21.07 -8.24
N PHE A 523 -11.08 -21.04 -9.38
CA PHE A 523 -11.61 -20.65 -10.69
C PHE A 523 -12.13 -21.81 -11.53
N LEU A 524 -11.71 -23.05 -11.23
CA LEU A 524 -12.26 -24.25 -11.87
C LEU A 524 -13.62 -24.62 -11.27
N THR A 525 -14.40 -25.44 -11.97
CA THR A 525 -15.48 -26.18 -11.31
C THR A 525 -14.89 -27.27 -10.42
N ASP A 526 -15.63 -27.74 -9.42
CA ASP A 526 -15.16 -28.84 -8.55
C ASP A 526 -14.87 -30.12 -9.36
N GLU A 527 -15.63 -30.40 -10.42
CA GLU A 527 -15.41 -31.56 -11.30
C GLU A 527 -14.10 -31.44 -12.11
N GLU A 528 -13.80 -30.25 -12.62
CA GLU A 528 -12.54 -29.99 -13.31
C GLU A 528 -11.37 -30.06 -12.34
N TYR A 529 -11.51 -29.45 -11.15
CA TYR A 529 -10.47 -29.49 -10.12
C TYR A 529 -10.18 -30.92 -9.66
N ASP A 530 -11.18 -31.72 -9.33
CA ASP A 530 -11.02 -33.10 -8.86
C ASP A 530 -10.30 -34.01 -9.88
N THR A 531 -10.28 -33.63 -11.16
CA THR A 531 -9.59 -34.37 -12.23
C THR A 531 -8.20 -33.82 -12.57
N HIS A 532 -7.82 -32.68 -11.99
CA HIS A 532 -6.58 -31.95 -12.24
C HIS A 532 -5.88 -31.49 -10.93
N ASP A 533 -6.31 -31.96 -9.76
CA ASP A 533 -5.84 -31.53 -8.44
C ASP A 533 -4.38 -31.88 -8.13
N THR A 534 -3.85 -32.88 -8.83
CA THR A 534 -2.52 -33.42 -8.62
C THR A 534 -1.47 -32.51 -9.28
N PRO A 535 -0.52 -31.93 -8.52
CA PRO A 535 0.58 -31.16 -9.09
C PRO A 535 1.43 -32.02 -10.05
N LEU A 536 1.90 -31.44 -11.17
CA LEU A 536 2.57 -32.17 -12.28
C LEU A 536 1.69 -33.24 -12.95
N GLY A 537 0.37 -33.15 -12.76
CA GLY A 537 -0.63 -34.05 -13.29
C GLY A 537 -1.19 -33.58 -14.63
N SER A 538 -2.52 -33.67 -14.76
CA SER A 538 -3.23 -33.15 -15.93
C SER A 538 -3.17 -31.62 -15.95
N ALA A 539 -2.89 -31.03 -17.12
CA ALA A 539 -2.79 -29.58 -17.27
C ALA A 539 -4.14 -28.87 -17.05
N LYS A 540 -4.10 -27.77 -16.30
CA LYS A 540 -5.19 -26.82 -16.05
C LYS A 540 -5.22 -25.70 -17.09
N ALA A 541 -4.13 -25.50 -17.83
CA ALA A 541 -4.08 -24.57 -18.95
C ALA A 541 -5.25 -24.77 -19.94
N GLY A 542 -5.96 -23.70 -20.27
CA GLY A 542 -7.12 -23.73 -21.17
C GLY A 542 -8.45 -24.07 -20.52
N LEU A 543 -8.49 -24.40 -19.22
CA LEU A 543 -9.73 -24.72 -18.51
C LEU A 543 -10.43 -23.49 -17.92
N SER A 544 -9.68 -22.44 -17.55
CA SER A 544 -10.22 -21.19 -17.00
C SER A 544 -9.58 -19.98 -17.65
N THR A 545 -10.42 -19.01 -18.03
CA THR A 545 -9.96 -17.72 -18.58
C THR A 545 -9.13 -16.94 -17.56
N GLU A 546 -9.49 -17.01 -16.27
CA GLU A 546 -8.80 -16.34 -15.17
C GLU A 546 -7.41 -16.94 -14.91
N LEU A 547 -7.32 -18.28 -14.85
CA LEU A 547 -6.03 -18.97 -14.67
C LEU A 547 -5.09 -18.72 -15.86
N ASP A 548 -5.62 -18.75 -17.09
CA ASP A 548 -4.84 -18.44 -18.29
C ASP A 548 -4.45 -16.95 -18.36
N ALA A 549 -5.26 -16.05 -17.79
CA ALA A 549 -4.91 -14.64 -17.68
C ALA A 549 -3.76 -14.43 -16.69
N LEU A 550 -3.78 -15.08 -15.52
CA LEU A 550 -2.66 -15.09 -14.58
C LEU A 550 -1.37 -15.58 -15.23
N SER A 551 -1.46 -16.71 -15.96
CA SER A 551 -0.34 -17.25 -16.73
C SER A 551 0.19 -16.23 -17.74
N ALA A 552 -0.68 -15.63 -18.56
CA ALA A 552 -0.28 -14.63 -19.55
C ALA A 552 0.38 -13.39 -18.94
N TYR A 553 -0.07 -12.95 -17.76
CA TYR A 553 0.57 -11.85 -17.03
C TYR A 553 1.97 -12.24 -16.55
N LEU A 554 2.12 -13.36 -15.85
CA LEU A 554 3.43 -13.78 -15.31
C LEU A 554 4.42 -14.13 -16.41
N SER A 555 3.96 -14.73 -17.51
CA SER A 555 4.79 -14.97 -18.70
C SER A 555 5.24 -13.70 -19.41
N SER A 556 4.58 -12.55 -19.17
CA SER A 556 5.03 -11.27 -19.73
C SER A 556 6.20 -10.63 -18.97
N LEU A 557 6.54 -11.13 -17.78
CA LEU A 557 7.58 -10.57 -16.92
C LEU A 557 8.97 -11.09 -17.30
N VAL A 558 9.45 -10.68 -18.47
CA VAL A 558 10.76 -11.11 -19.04
C VAL A 558 11.89 -10.10 -18.84
N ASP A 559 11.55 -8.83 -18.57
CA ASP A 559 12.53 -7.77 -18.40
C ASP A 559 13.10 -7.77 -16.97
N ALA A 560 14.44 -7.72 -16.88
CA ALA A 560 15.15 -7.58 -15.63
C ALA A 560 15.20 -6.14 -15.14
N THR A 561 15.17 -5.98 -13.82
CA THR A 561 15.36 -4.68 -13.17
C THR A 561 16.85 -4.30 -13.25
N PRO A 562 17.21 -3.15 -13.86
CA PRO A 562 18.61 -2.76 -14.01
C PRO A 562 19.38 -2.71 -12.69
N SER A 563 20.53 -3.38 -12.63
CA SER A 563 21.42 -3.32 -11.47
C SER A 563 22.12 -1.96 -11.35
N PRO A 564 22.32 -1.42 -10.13
CA PRO A 564 23.23 -0.29 -9.91
C PRO A 564 24.71 -0.68 -10.05
N TYR A 565 25.01 -1.98 -10.14
CA TYR A 565 26.37 -2.50 -10.25
C TYR A 565 26.72 -2.82 -11.71
N THR A 566 28.00 -2.67 -12.04
CA THR A 566 28.56 -3.06 -13.33
C THR A 566 29.70 -4.03 -13.07
N SER A 567 29.86 -5.02 -13.93
CA SER A 567 30.96 -5.98 -13.83
C SER A 567 32.02 -5.79 -14.92
N THR A 568 33.20 -6.30 -14.62
CA THR A 568 34.36 -6.41 -15.48
C THR A 568 34.52 -7.83 -15.99
N GLN A 569 35.31 -8.00 -17.05
CA GLN A 569 35.62 -9.33 -17.58
C GLN A 569 36.34 -10.23 -16.53
N GLU A 570 37.16 -9.64 -15.65
CA GLU A 570 37.85 -10.39 -14.59
C GLU A 570 36.87 -10.99 -13.57
N GLU A 571 35.80 -10.25 -13.25
CA GLU A 571 34.75 -10.69 -12.34
C GLU A 571 33.92 -11.84 -12.95
N GLU A 572 33.59 -11.75 -14.24
CA GLU A 572 32.96 -12.85 -14.99
C GLU A 572 33.88 -14.09 -15.05
N GLU A 573 35.17 -13.91 -15.35
CA GLU A 573 36.15 -15.00 -15.38
C GLU A 573 36.30 -15.67 -14.01
N ALA A 574 36.24 -14.91 -12.91
CA ALA A 574 36.25 -15.47 -11.56
C ALA A 574 35.03 -16.38 -11.31
N PHE A 575 33.83 -15.93 -11.72
CA PHE A 575 32.59 -16.73 -11.66
C PHE A 575 32.69 -18.03 -12.47
N LEU A 576 33.21 -17.95 -13.70
CA LEU A 576 33.40 -19.12 -14.55
C LEU A 576 34.44 -20.10 -13.97
N ASN A 577 35.58 -19.59 -13.49
CA ASN A 577 36.67 -20.39 -12.95
C ASN A 577 36.31 -21.06 -11.61
N ALA A 578 35.41 -20.45 -10.83
CA ALA A 578 34.86 -21.05 -9.61
C ALA A 578 33.85 -22.17 -9.90
N GLY A 579 33.47 -22.39 -11.16
CA GLY A 579 32.52 -23.43 -11.56
C GLY A 579 31.05 -23.06 -11.37
N CYS A 580 30.73 -21.82 -10.98
CA CYS A 580 29.36 -21.36 -10.73
C CYS A 580 28.45 -21.57 -11.95
N ALA A 581 28.99 -21.36 -13.16
CA ALA A 581 28.26 -21.53 -14.42
C ALA A 581 27.85 -22.98 -14.75
N GLN A 582 28.26 -23.97 -13.96
CA GLN A 582 27.80 -25.35 -14.13
C GLN A 582 26.32 -25.50 -13.78
N CYS A 583 25.85 -24.78 -12.75
CA CYS A 583 24.43 -24.73 -12.36
C CYS A 583 23.79 -23.39 -12.75
N HIS A 584 24.58 -22.33 -12.90
CA HIS A 584 24.09 -21.00 -13.29
C HIS A 584 24.63 -20.51 -14.65
N PRO A 585 24.41 -21.22 -15.76
CA PRO A 585 24.88 -20.82 -17.07
C PRO A 585 24.11 -19.61 -17.64
N SER A 586 24.83 -18.76 -18.37
CA SER A 586 24.23 -17.72 -19.22
C SER A 586 23.28 -18.33 -20.28
N PRO A 587 22.20 -17.64 -20.71
CA PRO A 587 21.84 -16.26 -20.38
C PRO A 587 20.90 -16.09 -19.18
N LEU A 588 20.21 -17.15 -18.74
CA LEU A 588 19.23 -17.08 -17.65
C LEU A 588 19.86 -17.28 -16.27
N TYR A 589 21.14 -17.65 -16.20
CA TYR A 589 21.88 -17.94 -14.97
C TYR A 589 21.19 -18.98 -14.07
N THR A 590 20.57 -19.97 -14.72
CA THR A 590 20.02 -21.20 -14.15
C THR A 590 20.11 -22.30 -15.21
N ASP A 591 20.34 -23.54 -14.77
CA ASP A 591 20.34 -24.74 -15.60
C ASP A 591 18.95 -25.42 -15.68
N SER A 592 17.99 -24.94 -14.88
CA SER A 592 16.62 -25.44 -14.84
C SER A 592 15.74 -24.76 -15.90
N ASN A 593 14.86 -25.55 -16.54
CA ASN A 593 13.77 -25.09 -17.39
C ASN A 593 12.64 -26.14 -17.37
N LEU A 594 11.47 -25.85 -17.96
CA LEU A 594 10.34 -26.80 -17.95
C LEU A 594 10.67 -28.16 -18.58
N ASP A 595 11.44 -28.19 -19.67
CA ASP A 595 11.80 -29.43 -20.37
C ASP A 595 12.86 -30.23 -19.60
N ASN A 596 13.65 -29.56 -18.76
CA ASN A 596 14.74 -30.13 -17.99
C ASN A 596 14.79 -29.50 -16.58
N PRO A 597 13.84 -29.83 -15.70
CA PRO A 597 13.76 -29.24 -14.37
C PRO A 597 14.83 -29.87 -13.47
N ILE A 598 15.95 -29.17 -13.31
CA ILE A 598 17.09 -29.64 -12.52
C ILE A 598 16.95 -29.14 -11.09
N ARG A 599 17.27 -30.01 -10.14
CA ARG A 599 17.39 -29.68 -8.72
C ARG A 599 18.75 -30.07 -8.19
N HIS A 600 19.31 -29.25 -7.31
CA HIS A 600 20.59 -29.52 -6.65
C HIS A 600 20.47 -29.43 -5.13
N ASP A 601 21.26 -30.25 -4.43
CA ASP A 601 21.52 -30.07 -3.00
C ASP A 601 22.92 -29.46 -2.83
N ILE A 602 22.95 -28.18 -2.45
CA ILE A 602 24.19 -27.44 -2.21
C ILE A 602 24.67 -27.55 -0.76
N GLY A 603 23.95 -28.30 0.10
CA GLY A 603 24.22 -28.43 1.53
C GLY A 603 23.22 -27.75 2.45
N THR A 604 22.15 -27.19 1.90
CA THR A 604 21.15 -26.38 2.62
C THR A 604 19.86 -27.16 2.90
N ILE A 605 19.82 -28.47 2.61
CA ILE A 605 18.70 -29.32 2.99
C ILE A 605 18.81 -29.68 4.48
N HIS A 606 17.83 -29.20 5.25
CA HIS A 606 17.70 -29.40 6.68
C HIS A 606 16.27 -29.82 7.03
N THR A 607 16.01 -30.06 8.31
CA THR A 607 14.66 -30.43 8.78
C THR A 607 13.61 -29.35 8.48
N SER A 608 14.02 -28.08 8.44
CA SER A 608 13.18 -26.93 8.07
C SER A 608 12.91 -26.83 6.57
N THR A 609 13.64 -27.54 5.71
CA THR A 609 13.48 -27.47 4.24
C THR A 609 12.19 -28.13 3.76
N GLY A 610 11.56 -28.96 4.59
CA GLY A 610 10.31 -29.63 4.26
C GLY A 610 10.49 -30.81 3.31
N MET A 611 9.48 -31.00 2.48
CA MET A 611 9.27 -32.11 1.56
C MET A 611 9.05 -31.56 0.15
N ARG A 612 8.94 -32.47 -0.81
CA ARG A 612 8.48 -32.18 -2.17
C ARG A 612 7.39 -33.18 -2.51
N LEU A 613 6.16 -32.70 -2.74
CA LEU A 613 5.00 -33.55 -3.02
C LEU A 613 4.82 -34.67 -1.97
N TYR A 614 5.00 -34.33 -0.69
CA TYR A 614 4.94 -35.25 0.46
C TYR A 614 6.01 -36.35 0.49
N GLU A 615 7.03 -36.26 -0.37
CA GLU A 615 8.21 -37.13 -0.36
C GLU A 615 9.46 -36.41 0.15
N THR A 616 10.52 -37.18 0.44
CA THR A 616 11.81 -36.60 0.84
C THR A 616 12.36 -35.73 -0.29
N ILE A 617 12.77 -34.52 0.04
CA ILE A 617 13.39 -33.60 -0.91
C ILE A 617 14.84 -34.02 -1.19
N ASP A 618 15.21 -34.09 -2.47
CA ASP A 618 16.52 -34.53 -2.98
C ASP A 618 17.37 -33.38 -3.54
N GLY A 619 16.80 -32.18 -3.60
CA GLY A 619 17.40 -30.97 -4.15
C GLY A 619 16.35 -29.87 -4.27
N LEU A 620 16.79 -28.65 -4.55
CA LEU A 620 15.95 -27.49 -4.84
C LEU A 620 16.18 -27.04 -6.28
N ASP A 621 15.13 -26.51 -6.93
CA ASP A 621 15.21 -25.97 -8.28
C ASP A 621 16.21 -24.81 -8.32
N THR A 622 17.09 -24.81 -9.32
CA THR A 622 18.19 -23.84 -9.40
C THR A 622 17.63 -22.43 -9.68
N PRO A 623 17.73 -21.48 -8.74
CA PRO A 623 17.23 -20.14 -9.01
C PRO A 623 18.13 -19.42 -10.03
N SER A 624 17.53 -18.64 -10.93
CA SER A 624 18.26 -17.62 -11.69
C SER A 624 18.95 -16.63 -10.76
N LEU A 625 20.15 -16.20 -11.16
CA LEU A 625 20.92 -15.15 -10.49
C LEU A 625 20.55 -13.72 -10.94
N ILE A 626 19.69 -13.56 -11.95
CA ILE A 626 19.28 -12.25 -12.48
C ILE A 626 18.52 -11.47 -11.40
N GLY A 627 18.93 -10.23 -11.16
CA GLY A 627 18.28 -9.34 -10.17
C GLY A 627 18.56 -9.70 -8.70
N LEU A 628 19.53 -10.57 -8.40
CA LEU A 628 19.85 -10.94 -7.01
C LEU A 628 20.35 -9.76 -6.17
N TRP A 629 20.88 -8.72 -6.80
CA TRP A 629 21.33 -7.50 -6.10
C TRP A 629 20.23 -6.85 -5.25
N SER A 630 18.95 -7.03 -5.61
CA SER A 630 17.81 -6.40 -4.94
C SER A 630 16.97 -7.34 -4.07
N SER A 631 17.36 -8.61 -3.92
CA SER A 631 16.50 -9.65 -3.31
C SER A 631 17.02 -10.39 -2.07
N PRO A 632 17.62 -9.70 -1.08
CA PRO A 632 17.85 -10.32 0.22
C PRO A 632 16.50 -10.56 0.98
N PRO A 633 16.45 -11.55 1.88
CA PRO A 633 17.48 -12.55 2.12
C PRO A 633 17.52 -13.60 0.99
N TYR A 634 18.57 -14.41 0.98
CA TYR A 634 18.91 -15.39 -0.04
C TYR A 634 18.75 -16.83 0.46
N LEU A 635 18.81 -17.77 -0.50
CA LEU A 635 18.52 -19.20 -0.33
C LEU A 635 17.04 -19.49 -0.10
N HIS A 636 16.67 -20.76 -0.20
CA HIS A 636 15.27 -21.20 -0.17
C HIS A 636 14.59 -20.90 1.16
N ASP A 637 15.33 -20.77 2.25
CA ASP A 637 14.82 -20.53 3.60
C ASP A 637 15.26 -19.18 4.19
N GLY A 638 15.82 -18.29 3.36
CA GLY A 638 16.24 -16.95 3.77
C GLY A 638 17.39 -16.95 4.79
N SER A 639 18.14 -18.05 4.91
CA SER A 639 19.22 -18.21 5.89
C SER A 639 20.45 -17.33 5.61
N ALA A 640 20.61 -16.81 4.39
CA ALA A 640 21.70 -15.90 4.03
C ALA A 640 21.19 -14.46 3.86
N GLN A 641 21.72 -13.51 4.64
CA GLN A 641 21.36 -12.08 4.55
C GLN A 641 22.15 -11.36 3.45
N THR A 642 23.28 -11.93 3.02
CA THR A 642 24.14 -11.34 1.98
C THR A 642 24.46 -12.37 0.88
N ILE A 643 24.78 -11.88 -0.33
CA ILE A 643 25.26 -12.73 -1.44
C ILE A 643 26.51 -13.51 -1.01
N LYS A 644 27.37 -12.90 -0.19
CA LYS A 644 28.55 -13.57 0.38
C LYS A 644 28.17 -14.82 1.18
N GLU A 645 27.21 -14.69 2.09
CA GLU A 645 26.72 -15.82 2.90
C GLU A 645 26.08 -16.90 2.03
N ALA A 646 25.33 -16.51 0.99
CA ALA A 646 24.72 -17.45 0.06
C ALA A 646 25.77 -18.25 -0.75
N ILE A 647 26.83 -17.59 -1.23
CA ILE A 647 27.95 -18.26 -1.91
C ILE A 647 28.65 -19.22 -0.94
N GLN A 648 28.91 -18.79 0.29
CA GLN A 648 29.60 -19.60 1.30
C GLN A 648 28.79 -20.80 1.80
N ALA A 649 27.47 -20.82 1.58
CA ALA A 649 26.62 -21.97 1.90
C ALA A 649 26.86 -23.18 0.97
N HIS A 650 27.47 -22.97 -0.21
CA HIS A 650 27.77 -24.06 -1.13
C HIS A 650 28.93 -24.93 -0.63
N HIS A 651 28.81 -26.25 -0.77
CA HIS A 651 29.87 -27.20 -0.36
C HIS A 651 31.25 -26.90 -0.98
N ASP A 652 31.29 -26.50 -2.25
CA ASP A 652 32.52 -26.41 -3.03
C ASP A 652 33.20 -25.03 -3.00
N THR A 653 32.61 -24.05 -2.31
CA THR A 653 33.12 -22.66 -2.28
C THR A 653 34.06 -22.39 -1.10
N GLN A 654 34.24 -23.36 -0.19
CA GLN A 654 35.09 -23.23 1.00
C GLN A 654 36.57 -22.95 0.70
N THR A 655 37.02 -23.25 -0.53
CA THR A 655 38.40 -23.03 -0.97
C THR A 655 38.64 -21.69 -1.65
N LEU A 656 37.59 -20.89 -1.91
CA LEU A 656 37.73 -19.58 -2.55
C LEU A 656 38.47 -18.61 -1.62
N THR A 657 39.41 -17.84 -2.17
CA THR A 657 40.02 -16.73 -1.43
C THR A 657 39.02 -15.58 -1.29
N GLU A 658 39.24 -14.71 -0.31
CA GLU A 658 38.41 -13.51 -0.12
C GLU A 658 38.40 -12.60 -1.37
N GLU A 659 39.53 -12.54 -2.09
CA GLU A 659 39.65 -11.80 -3.35
C GLU A 659 38.78 -12.40 -4.46
N GLN A 660 38.84 -13.72 -4.65
CA GLN A 660 37.99 -14.43 -5.62
C GLN A 660 36.51 -14.27 -5.27
N LEU A 661 36.17 -14.37 -3.99
CA LEU A 661 34.81 -14.23 -3.50
C LEU A 661 34.24 -12.83 -3.80
N ASN A 662 35.03 -11.77 -3.58
CA ASN A 662 34.60 -10.41 -3.90
C ASN A 662 34.37 -10.19 -5.40
N LEU A 663 35.24 -10.74 -6.25
CA LEU A 663 35.05 -10.69 -7.71
C LEU A 663 33.73 -11.36 -8.13
N ILE A 664 33.44 -12.54 -7.57
CA ILE A 664 32.20 -13.28 -7.84
C ILE A 664 30.97 -12.50 -7.33
N ILE A 665 31.05 -11.93 -6.12
CA ILE A 665 29.96 -11.12 -5.54
C ILE A 665 29.62 -9.94 -6.47
N HIS A 666 30.63 -9.18 -6.92
CA HIS A 666 30.40 -8.06 -7.83
C HIS A 666 29.80 -8.49 -9.17
N PHE A 667 30.25 -9.63 -9.73
CA PHE A 667 29.65 -10.17 -10.94
C PHE A 667 28.17 -10.49 -10.72
N VAL A 668 27.83 -11.25 -9.68
CA VAL A 668 26.45 -11.63 -9.36
C VAL A 668 25.58 -10.40 -9.07
N GLN A 669 26.12 -9.37 -8.42
CA GLN A 669 25.42 -8.11 -8.19
C GLN A 669 25.12 -7.36 -9.50
N SER A 670 25.92 -7.54 -10.55
CA SER A 670 25.71 -6.87 -11.84
C SER A 670 24.65 -7.52 -12.73
N LEU A 671 24.25 -8.76 -12.40
CA LEU A 671 23.18 -9.52 -13.08
C LEU A 671 21.80 -9.11 -12.60
#